data_AF-A0A915BDJ4-F1
#
_entry.id   AF-A0A915BDJ4-F1
#
_cell.length_a   1.000
_cell.length_b   1.000
_cell.length_c   1.000
_cell.angle_alpha   90.00
_cell.angle_beta   90.00
_cell.angle_gamma   90.00
#
_symmetry.space_group_name_H-M   'P 1'
#
loop_
_entity.id
_entity.type
_entity.pdbx_description
1 polymer ?
#
loop_
_entity_poly.entity_id
_entity_poly.type
_entity_poly.pdbx_seq_one_letter_code
_entity_poly.pdbx_strand_id
1 'polypeptide(L)'
;RVSKGHILKPTMGLLSTKEQQRDSNRQVGQCYGRTEGVHQTWAAKRPPKNEPRLQMQSSDVNAGSTTVKGDQQQTSQIEVPTPPEAVEQIGPKENETDRTKGPREPQHSAQDRREEEQSQQQRSSEGEAQLQTKKEATSNVEEESTLVTGENEQTKTVNADQSEKLCEEGRHGAGIDEIKYSKNNSDMRADQQSGPNNKDNISGSPRSAEVPMNENWGGKSRAEAEQHLGTEAHLAHFWDELNEKERNCLIAQFDSIDLRDAKRAFEMSASPKDLQRIQGFDDDHYAVPKNMNEELLNAYWHKGLEAIADGKVGVVVLAGGQATRLGASSPKGTLSLNLEGFSRPDSLLAIQAARIARLQRLASTAFPDSKPVIQWLVMTSKATEKDTVEHLKKIVPECGLDENQLTVFSQNDFPCFNMDGSLILSTKSSIATSPDGNGGLYTALAPYLGRLRARGVQYLHVYCVDNILCRVADPHFLGFCIDKGADCAAKAVEKVEPHEAVGVICLESGKARVVEYSEISKELAEKRDESGRLMLRAGNIANHFFTIDFLEHVCKAENRLHFHRAIKKIPFVGDNGEVVKPEQPNGVKLEQFVFDVFGYSSNFYVWEVRREEEFSPLKNAEIVGKDCMSTCRRDLSRENRRWLECVGATIEGDGFVFIHPSVSYGGEGLGDYNGVHISTPIVLQ
;
A
#
# COMPACT_ATOMS: atom_id res chain seq x y z
N ARG A 1 1.32 8.89 -68.37
CA ARG A 1 2.05 8.78 -67.09
C ARG A 1 1.05 9.06 -65.97
N VAL A 2 1.04 8.22 -64.92
CA VAL A 2 0.33 8.38 -63.62
C VAL A 2 -1.05 9.09 -63.66
N SER A 3 -2.12 8.29 -63.64
CA SER A 3 -3.45 8.70 -63.18
C SER A 3 -3.57 8.56 -61.66
N LYS A 4 -4.36 9.42 -61.01
CA LYS A 4 -4.93 9.16 -59.67
C LYS A 4 -6.44 9.43 -59.73
N GLY A 5 -7.23 8.38 -59.54
CA GLY A 5 -8.68 8.47 -59.35
C GLY A 5 -9.07 8.33 -57.88
N HIS A 6 -10.27 8.78 -57.52
CA HIS A 6 -10.97 8.39 -56.29
C HIS A 6 -11.64 7.01 -56.46
N ILE A 7 -12.57 6.64 -55.55
CA ILE A 7 -13.23 5.31 -55.34
C ILE A 7 -12.40 4.44 -54.35
N LEU A 8 -12.94 3.92 -53.23
CA LEU A 8 -14.30 4.01 -52.64
C LEU A 8 -14.22 3.86 -51.10
N LYS A 9 -15.27 4.29 -50.37
CA LYS A 9 -15.56 3.81 -48.99
C LYS A 9 -16.63 2.70 -49.07
N PRO A 10 -16.48 1.56 -48.40
CA PRO A 10 -17.61 0.67 -48.12
C PRO A 10 -18.34 1.12 -46.84
N THR A 11 -19.67 1.15 -46.87
CA THR A 11 -20.51 1.44 -45.69
C THR A 11 -21.31 0.19 -45.33
N MET A 12 -20.97 -0.43 -44.20
CA MET A 12 -21.81 -1.37 -43.44
C MET A 12 -21.51 -1.15 -41.95
N GLY A 13 -22.43 -1.33 -41.01
CA GLY A 13 -23.80 -1.78 -41.15
C GLY A 13 -24.35 -2.21 -39.79
N LEU A 14 -24.32 -1.30 -38.81
CA LEU A 14 -24.65 -1.61 -37.41
C LEU A 14 -26.16 -1.88 -37.23
N LEU A 15 -26.53 -3.16 -37.23
CA LEU A 15 -27.82 -3.64 -36.75
C LEU A 15 -27.85 -3.56 -35.21
N SER A 16 -28.63 -2.63 -34.65
CA SER A 16 -28.86 -2.56 -33.21
C SER A 16 -30.02 -3.44 -32.78
N THR A 17 -29.76 -4.70 -32.43
CA THR A 17 -30.75 -5.55 -31.75
C THR A 17 -30.78 -5.23 -30.25
N LYS A 18 -31.75 -4.41 -29.83
CA LYS A 18 -32.08 -4.26 -28.40
C LYS A 18 -32.88 -5.47 -27.93
N GLU A 19 -32.24 -6.44 -27.30
CA GLU A 19 -32.94 -7.43 -26.48
C GLU A 19 -32.92 -7.01 -25.01
N GLN A 20 -34.11 -6.95 -24.40
CA GLN A 20 -34.26 -6.69 -22.98
C GLN A 20 -34.29 -8.00 -22.21
N GLN A 21 -33.16 -8.42 -21.64
CA GLN A 21 -33.20 -9.41 -20.56
C GLN A 21 -33.42 -8.70 -19.22
N ARG A 22 -34.66 -8.77 -18.74
CA ARG A 22 -34.90 -8.86 -17.30
C ARG A 22 -34.54 -10.27 -16.88
N ASP A 23 -33.60 -10.44 -15.98
CA ASP A 23 -33.63 -11.60 -15.08
C ASP A 23 -33.12 -11.24 -13.68
N SER A 24 -33.14 -12.22 -12.79
CA SER A 24 -33.52 -12.03 -11.39
C SER A 24 -32.37 -12.18 -10.40
N ASN A 25 -32.57 -11.62 -9.20
CA ASN A 25 -31.55 -11.52 -8.16
C ASN A 25 -31.02 -12.90 -7.71
N ARG A 26 -29.78 -13.20 -8.07
CA ARG A 26 -28.93 -14.15 -7.34
C ARG A 26 -27.46 -13.68 -7.35
N GLN A 27 -27.06 -12.97 -6.30
CA GLN A 27 -25.65 -12.67 -6.06
C GLN A 27 -24.92 -13.96 -5.69
N VAL A 28 -24.19 -14.53 -6.66
CA VAL A 28 -23.13 -15.51 -6.39
C VAL A 28 -21.81 -14.76 -6.49
N GLY A 29 -21.05 -14.70 -5.40
CA GLY A 29 -19.76 -14.03 -5.39
C GLY A 29 -18.74 -14.82 -6.21
N GLN A 30 -18.23 -14.22 -7.29
CA GLN A 30 -17.04 -14.74 -7.97
C GLN A 30 -15.83 -14.61 -7.04
N CYS A 31 -15.35 -15.74 -6.51
CA CYS A 31 -14.09 -15.87 -5.78
C CYS A 31 -12.98 -16.34 -6.73
N TYR A 32 -11.82 -15.68 -6.68
CA TYR A 32 -10.64 -16.07 -7.47
C TYR A 32 -9.88 -17.23 -6.81
N GLY A 33 -10.53 -18.41 -6.77
CA GLY A 33 -9.99 -19.63 -6.16
C GLY A 33 -10.25 -20.92 -6.95
N ARG A 34 -10.97 -20.87 -8.08
CA ARG A 34 -11.30 -22.04 -8.92
C ARG A 34 -10.17 -22.45 -9.86
N THR A 35 -8.97 -22.66 -9.31
CA THR A 35 -7.99 -23.54 -9.98
C THR A 35 -8.37 -24.99 -9.70
N GLU A 36 -9.44 -25.49 -10.33
CA GLU A 36 -9.67 -26.94 -10.41
C GLU A 36 -8.46 -27.61 -11.08
N GLY A 37 -8.10 -28.81 -10.61
CA GLY A 37 -6.82 -29.43 -10.94
C GLY A 37 -6.71 -29.89 -12.39
N VAL A 38 -6.25 -29.02 -13.29
CA VAL A 38 -5.94 -29.36 -14.69
C VAL A 38 -4.68 -30.21 -14.78
N HIS A 39 -4.79 -31.48 -14.38
CA HIS A 39 -3.83 -32.53 -14.72
C HIS A 39 -3.95 -32.88 -16.22
N GLN A 40 -3.53 -31.95 -17.09
CA GLN A 40 -3.21 -32.25 -18.48
C GLN A 40 -1.70 -32.28 -18.67
N THR A 41 -1.21 -33.38 -19.23
CA THR A 41 0.22 -33.63 -19.46
C THR A 41 0.73 -32.81 -20.64
N TRP A 42 1.30 -31.63 -20.36
CA TRP A 42 1.98 -30.78 -21.35
C TRP A 42 3.27 -31.44 -21.87
N ALA A 43 3.13 -32.39 -22.78
CA ALA A 43 4.22 -33.07 -23.46
C ALA A 43 4.95 -32.11 -24.43
N ALA A 44 6.02 -31.49 -23.95
CA ALA A 44 6.78 -30.45 -24.65
C ALA A 44 7.42 -30.92 -25.98
N LYS A 45 6.70 -30.78 -27.09
CA LYS A 45 7.25 -30.96 -28.44
C LYS A 45 8.04 -29.71 -28.86
N ARG A 46 9.37 -29.75 -28.68
CA ARG A 46 10.29 -28.76 -29.27
C ARG A 46 10.19 -28.78 -30.81
N PRO A 47 10.18 -27.62 -31.50
CA PRO A 47 10.29 -27.58 -32.96
C PRO A 47 11.72 -27.92 -33.40
N PRO A 48 11.91 -28.69 -34.49
CA PRO A 48 13.24 -28.92 -35.06
C PRO A 48 13.72 -27.70 -35.85
N LYS A 49 15.00 -27.35 -35.72
CA LYS A 49 15.71 -26.53 -36.71
C LYS A 49 16.14 -27.41 -37.87
N ASN A 50 16.01 -26.93 -39.12
CA ASN A 50 17.07 -27.00 -40.14
C ASN A 50 16.70 -26.27 -41.43
N GLU A 51 17.73 -25.98 -42.23
CA GLU A 51 17.70 -25.22 -43.49
C GLU A 51 17.24 -26.07 -44.69
N PRO A 52 16.77 -25.44 -45.79
CA PRO A 52 16.20 -26.17 -46.93
C PRO A 52 17.25 -26.76 -47.89
N ARG A 53 16.95 -27.93 -48.45
CA ARG A 53 17.52 -28.43 -49.71
C ARG A 53 16.43 -29.00 -50.62
N LEU A 54 16.62 -28.85 -51.92
CA LEU A 54 15.66 -29.22 -52.95
C LEU A 54 15.60 -30.75 -53.15
N GLN A 55 14.41 -31.27 -53.47
CA GLN A 55 14.20 -32.00 -54.73
C GLN A 55 12.71 -32.06 -55.12
N MET A 56 12.43 -32.50 -56.35
CA MET A 56 11.11 -32.46 -57.00
C MET A 56 10.46 -33.86 -57.05
N GLN A 57 9.25 -33.92 -57.63
CA GLN A 57 8.45 -35.10 -58.02
C GLN A 57 7.65 -35.76 -56.88
N SER A 58 6.47 -36.35 -57.10
CA SER A 58 5.41 -36.16 -58.13
C SER A 58 4.20 -37.05 -57.75
N SER A 59 3.01 -36.82 -58.35
CA SER A 59 1.90 -37.81 -58.51
C SER A 59 1.24 -38.39 -57.23
N ASP A 60 -0.04 -38.80 -57.19
CA ASP A 60 -1.23 -38.44 -57.97
C ASP A 60 -2.54 -38.97 -57.32
N VAL A 61 -3.69 -38.50 -57.84
CA VAL A 61 -4.97 -39.24 -58.01
C VAL A 61 -5.85 -39.68 -56.80
N ASN A 62 -7.15 -39.32 -56.93
CA ASN A 62 -8.40 -39.83 -56.32
C ASN A 62 -8.60 -39.81 -54.78
N ALA A 63 -9.72 -39.38 -54.18
CA ALA A 63 -11.15 -39.26 -54.53
C ALA A 63 -12.05 -40.42 -54.02
N GLY A 64 -13.15 -40.05 -53.35
CA GLY A 64 -14.18 -40.96 -52.82
C GLY A 64 -15.26 -40.19 -52.06
N SER A 65 -16.53 -40.34 -52.45
CA SER A 65 -17.66 -39.53 -51.97
C SER A 65 -18.86 -40.39 -51.58
N THR A 66 -19.52 -40.11 -50.46
CA THR A 66 -20.93 -40.53 -50.26
C THR A 66 -21.72 -39.60 -49.33
N THR A 67 -22.98 -39.36 -49.71
CA THR A 67 -24.09 -38.74 -48.96
C THR A 67 -24.83 -39.82 -48.10
N VAL A 68 -25.95 -39.63 -47.37
CA VAL A 68 -27.08 -38.66 -47.42
C VAL A 68 -27.99 -38.76 -46.15
N LYS A 69 -28.94 -37.81 -45.97
CA LYS A 69 -30.12 -37.79 -45.03
C LYS A 69 -29.84 -37.67 -43.51
N GLY A 70 -30.68 -37.04 -42.67
CA GLY A 70 -31.82 -36.11 -42.90
C GLY A 70 -33.24 -36.66 -42.63
N ASP A 71 -34.02 -35.98 -41.76
CA ASP A 71 -35.48 -36.19 -41.53
C ASP A 71 -36.17 -34.96 -40.85
N GLN A 72 -37.51 -34.90 -40.90
CA GLN A 72 -38.40 -33.87 -40.29
C GLN A 72 -39.67 -34.51 -39.68
N GLN A 73 -40.37 -33.89 -38.72
CA GLN A 73 -41.78 -34.22 -38.39
C GLN A 73 -42.60 -33.13 -37.66
N GLN A 74 -43.92 -33.36 -37.46
CA GLN A 74 -45.01 -32.36 -37.36
C GLN A 74 -46.25 -32.89 -36.56
N THR A 75 -47.27 -32.14 -36.08
CA THR A 75 -47.51 -30.71 -35.67
C THR A 75 -48.89 -30.62 -34.95
N SER A 76 -49.03 -29.82 -33.87
CA SER A 76 -50.32 -29.40 -33.22
C SER A 76 -50.07 -28.12 -32.37
N GLN A 77 -50.90 -27.05 -32.23
CA GLN A 77 -52.36 -26.81 -32.15
C GLN A 77 -52.97 -27.37 -30.83
N ILE A 78 -53.69 -26.66 -29.93
CA ILE A 78 -54.91 -25.78 -29.91
C ILE A 78 -54.93 -25.06 -28.51
N GLU A 79 -55.47 -23.87 -28.10
CA GLU A 79 -56.28 -22.69 -28.58
C GLU A 79 -56.01 -21.46 -27.61
N VAL A 80 -56.24 -20.14 -27.90
CA VAL A 80 -57.44 -19.22 -27.73
C VAL A 80 -57.94 -18.99 -26.27
N PRO A 81 -58.42 -17.80 -25.78
CA PRO A 81 -58.80 -16.51 -26.43
C PRO A 81 -58.23 -15.18 -25.83
N THR A 82 -58.62 -14.03 -26.43
CA THR A 82 -58.64 -12.65 -25.84
C THR A 82 -59.76 -11.83 -26.53
N PRO A 83 -60.55 -10.98 -25.83
CA PRO A 83 -60.58 -9.50 -26.07
C PRO A 83 -61.10 -8.69 -24.83
N PRO A 84 -61.56 -7.41 -24.87
CA PRO A 84 -61.42 -6.30 -25.85
C PRO A 84 -60.94 -4.91 -25.29
N GLU A 85 -60.44 -4.08 -26.20
CA GLU A 85 -60.67 -2.62 -26.48
C GLU A 85 -61.05 -1.55 -25.41
N ALA A 86 -60.31 -0.43 -25.41
CA ALA A 86 -60.77 0.98 -25.55
C ALA A 86 -59.52 1.90 -25.79
N VAL A 87 -59.39 2.85 -26.74
CA VAL A 87 -60.25 3.98 -27.21
C VAL A 87 -60.19 5.17 -26.20
N GLU A 88 -59.79 6.41 -26.53
CA GLU A 88 -59.53 7.07 -27.83
C GLU A 88 -58.42 8.17 -27.81
N GLN A 89 -58.38 8.99 -28.87
CA GLN A 89 -57.41 10.04 -29.23
C GLN A 89 -57.67 11.36 -28.42
N ILE A 90 -57.06 12.54 -28.63
CA ILE A 90 -56.98 13.42 -29.82
C ILE A 90 -55.81 14.43 -29.64
N GLY A 91 -55.21 14.93 -30.73
CA GLY A 91 -54.18 16.01 -30.74
C GLY A 91 -54.78 17.43 -30.88
N PRO A 92 -54.20 18.36 -31.69
CA PRO A 92 -52.92 18.32 -32.42
C PRO A 92 -52.04 19.60 -32.25
N LYS A 93 -50.85 19.57 -32.91
CA LYS A 93 -50.07 20.63 -33.62
C LYS A 93 -50.45 22.13 -33.46
N GLU A 94 -49.54 23.12 -33.58
CA GLU A 94 -48.69 23.44 -34.74
C GLU A 94 -47.50 24.40 -34.45
N ASN A 95 -46.46 24.32 -35.29
CA ASN A 95 -45.66 25.35 -36.02
C ASN A 95 -45.43 26.77 -35.43
N GLU A 96 -44.35 27.52 -35.73
CA GLU A 96 -43.05 27.32 -36.43
C GLU A 96 -42.23 28.65 -36.30
N THR A 97 -41.03 28.70 -36.92
CA THR A 97 -40.24 29.90 -37.32
C THR A 97 -39.13 30.41 -36.39
N ASP A 98 -38.28 31.27 -36.96
CA ASP A 98 -36.86 31.51 -36.63
C ASP A 98 -36.57 33.02 -36.48
N ARG A 99 -35.64 33.41 -35.58
CA ARG A 99 -34.55 34.38 -35.84
C ARG A 99 -33.67 34.73 -34.63
N THR A 100 -32.37 34.50 -34.81
CA THR A 100 -31.20 35.22 -34.29
C THR A 100 -31.40 36.45 -33.39
N LYS A 101 -30.74 36.45 -32.22
CA LYS A 101 -30.06 37.61 -31.60
C LYS A 101 -29.04 37.14 -30.55
N GLY A 102 -27.90 37.84 -30.44
CA GLY A 102 -26.83 37.49 -29.50
C GLY A 102 -27.10 37.95 -28.05
N PRO A 103 -26.39 37.38 -27.06
CA PRO A 103 -26.60 37.69 -25.65
C PRO A 103 -26.10 39.09 -25.26
N ARG A 104 -26.72 39.67 -24.23
CA ARG A 104 -26.20 40.78 -23.43
C ARG A 104 -25.89 40.25 -22.03
N GLU A 105 -24.79 40.69 -21.45
CA GLU A 105 -24.47 40.43 -20.04
C GLU A 105 -25.37 41.25 -19.10
N PRO A 106 -25.86 40.68 -17.99
CA PRO A 106 -26.43 41.44 -16.89
C PRO A 106 -25.35 41.84 -15.87
N GLN A 107 -25.21 43.14 -15.61
CA GLN A 107 -24.39 43.63 -14.50
C GLN A 107 -25.19 43.56 -13.19
N HIS A 108 -24.84 42.61 -12.31
CA HIS A 108 -25.35 42.58 -10.94
C HIS A 108 -24.74 43.69 -10.08
N SER A 109 -25.54 44.28 -9.19
CA SER A 109 -25.15 45.46 -8.43
C SER A 109 -24.21 45.10 -7.28
N ALA A 110 -23.49 46.08 -6.74
CA ALA A 110 -22.68 45.91 -5.54
C ALA A 110 -23.51 45.82 -4.24
N GLN A 111 -24.84 45.97 -4.33
CA GLN A 111 -25.75 45.91 -3.19
C GLN A 111 -26.24 44.48 -2.94
N ASP A 112 -26.62 43.76 -4.00
CA ASP A 112 -27.05 42.35 -3.98
C ASP A 112 -26.08 41.46 -3.15
N ARG A 113 -24.77 41.63 -3.38
CA ARG A 113 -23.71 40.84 -2.73
C ARG A 113 -23.60 41.06 -1.23
N ARG A 114 -23.92 42.27 -0.74
CA ARG A 114 -23.85 42.60 0.70
C ARG A 114 -24.97 41.97 1.49
N GLU A 115 -26.14 41.79 0.88
CA GLU A 115 -27.27 41.11 1.50
C GLU A 115 -27.02 39.59 1.56
N GLU A 116 -26.35 39.00 0.56
CA GLU A 116 -25.86 37.61 0.65
C GLU A 116 -24.79 37.43 1.74
N GLU A 117 -23.77 38.30 1.81
CA GLU A 117 -22.70 38.23 2.82
C GLU A 117 -23.27 38.30 4.26
N GLN A 118 -24.21 39.21 4.53
CA GLN A 118 -24.87 39.31 5.84
C GLN A 118 -25.73 38.07 6.14
N SER A 119 -26.44 37.54 5.14
CA SER A 119 -27.26 36.33 5.29
C SER A 119 -26.44 35.06 5.52
N GLN A 120 -25.18 35.02 5.06
CA GLN A 120 -24.23 33.94 5.37
C GLN A 120 -23.66 34.09 6.79
N GLN A 121 -23.30 35.30 7.22
CA GLN A 121 -22.78 35.54 8.58
C GLN A 121 -23.80 35.19 9.67
N GLN A 122 -25.07 35.57 9.51
CA GLN A 122 -26.12 35.19 10.47
C GLN A 122 -26.26 33.67 10.58
N ARG A 123 -26.36 32.94 9.45
CA ARG A 123 -26.47 31.48 9.43
C ARG A 123 -25.26 30.77 10.05
N SER A 124 -24.06 31.34 9.93
CA SER A 124 -22.87 30.81 10.61
C SER A 124 -23.00 30.94 12.14
N SER A 125 -23.44 32.11 12.64
CA SER A 125 -23.61 32.34 14.08
C SER A 125 -24.70 31.47 14.72
N GLU A 126 -25.80 31.19 14.01
CA GLU A 126 -26.84 30.26 14.46
C GLU A 126 -26.33 28.81 14.52
N GLY A 127 -25.48 28.40 13.57
CA GLY A 127 -24.83 27.10 13.57
C GLY A 127 -23.88 26.89 14.75
N GLU A 128 -23.09 27.92 15.10
CA GLU A 128 -22.19 27.87 16.26
C GLU A 128 -22.96 27.80 17.59
N ALA A 129 -24.06 28.55 17.73
CA ALA A 129 -24.92 28.49 18.92
C ALA A 129 -25.57 27.10 19.13
N GLN A 130 -25.96 26.42 18.03
CA GLN A 130 -26.46 25.03 18.08
C GLN A 130 -25.37 24.00 18.38
N LEU A 131 -24.10 24.31 18.06
CA LEU A 131 -22.96 23.45 18.38
C LEU A 131 -22.53 23.61 19.85
N GLN A 132 -22.63 24.82 20.39
CA GLN A 132 -22.33 25.15 21.79
C GLN A 132 -23.30 24.41 22.75
N THR A 133 -24.61 24.55 22.51
CA THR A 133 -25.67 23.89 23.31
C THR A 133 -25.60 22.36 23.24
N LYS A 134 -25.11 21.78 22.13
CA LYS A 134 -24.83 20.33 22.05
C LYS A 134 -23.65 19.86 22.90
N LYS A 135 -22.64 20.72 23.15
CA LYS A 135 -21.51 20.41 24.03
C LYS A 135 -21.92 20.46 25.50
N GLU A 136 -22.69 21.48 25.89
CA GLU A 136 -23.24 21.58 27.26
C GLU A 136 -24.18 20.40 27.57
N ALA A 137 -24.93 19.91 26.58
CA ALA A 137 -25.73 18.70 26.70
C ALA A 137 -24.91 17.39 26.74
N THR A 138 -23.61 17.40 26.45
CA THR A 138 -22.73 16.22 26.59
C THR A 138 -21.90 16.23 27.86
N SER A 139 -21.44 17.39 28.34
CA SER A 139 -20.76 17.49 29.65
C SER A 139 -21.63 17.03 30.81
N ASN A 140 -22.94 17.31 30.76
CA ASN A 140 -23.89 16.94 31.82
C ASN A 140 -24.17 15.42 31.91
N VAL A 141 -23.57 14.60 31.04
CA VAL A 141 -23.66 13.13 31.10
C VAL A 141 -22.43 12.53 31.79
N GLU A 142 -21.32 13.28 31.91
CA GLU A 142 -20.07 12.77 32.51
C GLU A 142 -20.03 12.89 34.05
N GLU A 143 -20.93 13.67 34.67
CA GLU A 143 -21.00 13.83 36.15
C GLU A 143 -21.86 12.76 36.87
N GLU A 144 -22.79 12.07 36.19
CA GLU A 144 -23.67 11.08 36.86
C GLU A 144 -23.05 9.67 37.02
N SER A 145 -21.93 9.36 36.36
CA SER A 145 -21.31 8.02 36.43
C SER A 145 -20.36 7.77 37.61
N THR A 146 -20.15 8.76 38.50
CA THR A 146 -19.25 8.64 39.68
C THR A 146 -19.99 8.44 41.00
N LEU A 147 -21.00 7.57 41.02
CA LEU A 147 -21.65 7.04 42.23
C LEU A 147 -22.11 5.59 41.97
N VAL A 148 -22.29 4.81 43.04
CA VAL A 148 -22.68 3.38 43.03
C VAL A 148 -21.64 2.41 42.43
N THR A 149 -20.67 2.01 43.25
CA THR A 149 -20.64 0.63 43.79
C THR A 149 -19.76 0.59 45.04
N GLY A 150 -20.39 0.36 46.19
CA GLY A 150 -19.71 0.03 47.44
C GLY A 150 -20.20 -1.34 47.94
N GLU A 151 -19.41 -1.93 48.83
CA GLU A 151 -19.81 -3.02 49.73
C GLU A 151 -20.36 -4.30 49.09
N ASN A 152 -19.46 -5.28 48.92
CA ASN A 152 -19.62 -6.49 49.74
C ASN A 152 -18.26 -7.11 50.11
N GLU A 153 -18.23 -7.84 51.22
CA GLU A 153 -17.02 -8.11 51.99
C GLU A 153 -16.83 -9.62 52.26
N GLN A 154 -15.57 -10.10 52.33
CA GLN A 154 -15.01 -10.89 53.46
C GLN A 154 -13.93 -11.94 53.11
N THR A 155 -12.77 -11.73 53.75
CA THR A 155 -11.82 -12.76 54.24
C THR A 155 -11.13 -13.72 53.27
N LYS A 156 -9.80 -13.56 53.15
CA LYS A 156 -8.85 -14.30 54.02
C LYS A 156 -7.44 -13.72 53.98
N THR A 157 -6.93 -13.34 55.14
CA THR A 157 -5.54 -12.92 55.38
C THR A 157 -4.68 -14.12 55.81
N VAL A 158 -3.49 -14.29 55.22
CA VAL A 158 -2.30 -14.81 55.89
C VAL A 158 -1.05 -14.10 55.36
N ASN A 159 -0.32 -13.49 56.28
CA ASN A 159 1.07 -13.02 56.32
C ASN A 159 1.93 -13.08 55.04
N ALA A 160 2.61 -11.96 54.77
CA ALA A 160 3.97 -11.94 54.25
C ALA A 160 4.91 -11.43 55.36
N ASP A 161 6.03 -12.12 55.61
CA ASP A 161 7.30 -11.55 56.10
C ASP A 161 8.44 -12.58 55.98
N GLN A 162 9.70 -12.13 56.12
CA GLN A 162 10.97 -12.89 56.07
C GLN A 162 11.34 -13.46 54.68
N SER A 163 12.55 -13.26 54.14
CA SER A 163 13.76 -12.61 54.69
C SER A 163 14.75 -12.21 53.58
N GLU A 164 15.51 -11.13 53.78
CA GLU A 164 16.78 -10.89 53.08
C GLU A 164 17.98 -11.41 53.91
N LYS A 165 19.11 -11.63 53.23
CA LYS A 165 20.47 -11.88 53.76
C LYS A 165 20.69 -13.20 54.52
N LEU A 166 21.50 -14.06 53.89
CA LEU A 166 22.92 -14.18 54.30
C LEU A 166 23.78 -14.70 53.14
N CYS A 167 25.10 -14.70 53.31
CA CYS A 167 26.07 -14.91 52.23
C CYS A 167 26.82 -16.25 52.31
N GLU A 168 27.36 -16.65 51.16
CA GLU A 168 28.61 -17.42 50.97
C GLU A 168 28.71 -18.93 51.25
N GLU A 169 29.69 -19.51 50.52
CA GLU A 169 30.30 -20.85 50.58
C GLU A 169 29.46 -22.12 50.33
N GLY A 170 29.57 -22.66 49.10
CA GLY A 170 29.20 -24.03 48.74
C GLY A 170 29.70 -24.36 47.32
N ARG A 171 30.68 -25.27 47.17
CA ARG A 171 31.40 -25.50 45.90
C ARG A 171 30.89 -26.73 45.11
N HIS A 172 31.32 -26.75 43.84
CA HIS A 172 31.19 -27.79 42.82
C HIS A 172 29.88 -27.78 41.99
N GLY A 173 29.91 -27.96 40.66
CA GLY A 173 31.10 -27.98 39.80
C GLY A 173 30.94 -28.79 38.51
N ALA A 174 30.53 -28.15 37.42
CA ALA A 174 30.65 -28.66 36.05
C ALA A 174 30.71 -27.48 35.07
N GLY A 175 31.70 -27.47 34.17
CA GLY A 175 31.83 -26.47 33.11
C GLY A 175 32.06 -27.17 31.77
N ILE A 176 31.61 -26.52 30.69
CA ILE A 176 31.88 -26.91 29.28
C ILE A 176 32.17 -25.61 28.51
N ASP A 177 33.13 -25.69 27.59
CA ASP A 177 33.96 -24.55 27.16
C ASP A 177 33.36 -23.56 26.14
N GLU A 178 33.96 -22.35 26.12
CA GLU A 178 33.84 -21.39 25.02
C GLU A 178 34.54 -21.90 23.75
N ILE A 179 33.85 -21.93 22.61
CA ILE A 179 34.48 -22.25 21.31
C ILE A 179 35.18 -21.03 20.73
N LYS A 180 36.52 -21.01 20.82
CA LYS A 180 37.38 -20.01 20.16
C LYS A 180 37.67 -20.44 18.71
N TYR A 181 37.29 -19.62 17.75
CA TYR A 181 37.69 -19.79 16.35
C TYR A 181 39.19 -19.55 16.19
N SER A 182 39.94 -20.60 15.88
CA SER A 182 41.34 -20.50 15.45
C SER A 182 41.45 -20.52 13.92
N LYS A 183 42.31 -19.66 13.37
CA LYS A 183 42.74 -19.75 11.97
C LYS A 183 43.94 -20.68 11.89
N ASN A 184 43.90 -21.66 10.98
CA ASN A 184 45.09 -22.35 10.50
C ASN A 184 45.02 -22.46 8.97
N ASN A 185 46.00 -21.86 8.30
CA ASN A 185 46.35 -22.21 6.93
C ASN A 185 47.34 -23.39 6.96
N SER A 186 47.33 -24.22 5.93
CA SER A 186 48.42 -25.13 5.60
C SER A 186 48.73 -25.04 4.11
N ASP A 187 50.02 -25.01 3.76
CA ASP A 187 50.48 -24.74 2.40
C ASP A 187 50.29 -25.93 1.44
N MET A 188 50.05 -25.63 0.16
CA MET A 188 50.72 -26.33 -0.93
C MET A 188 51.21 -25.34 -1.99
N ARG A 189 52.40 -25.65 -2.54
CA ARG A 189 53.06 -24.90 -3.63
C ARG A 189 52.37 -25.30 -4.95
N ALA A 190 51.84 -24.35 -5.74
CA ALA A 190 52.53 -23.34 -6.54
C ALA A 190 53.18 -23.91 -7.82
N ASP A 191 52.71 -23.43 -8.97
CA ASP A 191 53.49 -23.36 -10.21
C ASP A 191 53.10 -22.09 -11.00
N GLN A 192 53.90 -21.67 -11.97
CA GLN A 192 53.89 -20.30 -12.52
C GLN A 192 53.36 -20.19 -13.96
N GLN A 193 52.77 -19.04 -14.34
CA GLN A 193 53.34 -18.10 -15.34
C GLN A 193 52.45 -16.88 -15.68
N SER A 194 53.10 -15.74 -15.96
CA SER A 194 52.63 -14.51 -16.67
C SER A 194 51.38 -13.74 -16.16
N GLY A 195 51.57 -12.43 -15.90
CA GLY A 195 50.50 -11.43 -15.66
C GLY A 195 50.20 -10.57 -16.92
N PRO A 196 49.86 -9.25 -16.82
CA PRO A 196 50.03 -8.33 -15.68
C PRO A 196 48.71 -7.83 -15.05
N ASN A 197 48.85 -6.93 -14.05
CA ASN A 197 47.76 -6.39 -13.23
C ASN A 197 46.85 -5.42 -13.98
N ASN A 198 45.53 -5.51 -13.76
CA ASN A 198 44.86 -4.53 -12.88
C ASN A 198 43.58 -5.14 -12.25
N LYS A 199 43.42 -5.00 -10.92
CA LYS A 199 42.20 -5.39 -10.19
C LYS A 199 42.06 -4.53 -8.93
N ASP A 200 41.19 -3.53 -9.00
CA ASP A 200 40.75 -2.79 -7.82
C ASP A 200 39.79 -3.65 -6.98
N ASN A 201 39.96 -3.61 -5.65
CA ASN A 201 39.13 -4.37 -4.72
C ASN A 201 37.76 -3.71 -4.54
N ILE A 202 36.70 -4.34 -5.07
CA ILE A 202 35.32 -4.03 -4.67
C ILE A 202 34.83 -5.12 -3.71
N SER A 203 35.31 -5.02 -2.47
CA SER A 203 34.85 -5.83 -1.33
C SER A 203 34.51 -4.92 -0.14
N GLY A 204 33.61 -3.97 -0.37
CA GLY A 204 33.10 -3.05 0.64
C GLY A 204 31.59 -3.23 0.79
N SER A 205 31.15 -3.73 1.95
CA SER A 205 29.80 -3.39 2.43
C SER A 205 29.77 -1.87 2.64
N PRO A 206 28.69 -1.15 2.29
CA PRO A 206 28.59 0.28 2.61
C PRO A 206 28.63 0.44 4.13
N ARG A 207 29.79 0.84 4.66
CA ARG A 207 29.85 1.40 6.00
C ARG A 207 28.93 2.63 6.00
N SER A 208 28.16 2.78 7.07
CA SER A 208 27.64 4.08 7.49
C SER A 208 28.75 5.13 7.33
N ALA A 209 28.47 6.24 6.65
CA ALA A 209 29.45 7.32 6.55
C ALA A 209 29.79 7.80 7.96
N GLU A 210 31.02 7.52 8.41
CA GLU A 210 31.53 8.02 9.68
C GLU A 210 31.67 9.53 9.54
N VAL A 211 30.69 10.28 10.08
CA VAL A 211 30.72 11.74 10.14
C VAL A 211 32.02 12.14 10.84
N PRO A 212 32.87 12.98 10.23
CA PRO A 212 34.18 13.28 10.79
C PRO A 212 34.04 14.08 12.08
N MET A 213 34.32 13.46 13.23
CA MET A 213 34.46 14.12 14.53
C MET A 213 35.76 14.95 14.57
N ASN A 214 35.81 16.01 13.75
CA ASN A 214 37.01 16.81 13.52
C ASN A 214 37.13 18.05 14.43
N GLU A 215 36.11 18.39 15.22
CA GLU A 215 36.22 19.38 16.30
C GLU A 215 35.46 18.91 17.54
N ASN A 216 36.04 19.14 18.73
CA ASN A 216 35.40 18.85 20.01
C ASN A 216 34.72 20.12 20.54
N TRP A 217 33.39 20.07 20.65
CA TRP A 217 32.56 21.17 21.11
C TRP A 217 32.41 21.27 22.63
N GLY A 218 32.97 20.32 23.40
CA GLY A 218 32.88 20.32 24.86
C GLY A 218 33.43 21.57 25.52
N GLY A 219 34.61 22.02 25.08
CA GLY A 219 35.29 23.21 25.60
C GLY A 219 34.89 24.54 24.94
N LYS A 220 33.97 24.53 23.97
CA LYS A 220 33.56 25.72 23.21
C LYS A 220 32.60 26.59 24.02
N SER A 221 32.75 27.90 23.91
CA SER A 221 31.83 28.88 24.48
C SER A 221 30.50 28.91 23.72
N ARG A 222 29.43 29.40 24.37
CA ARG A 222 28.13 29.63 23.74
C ARG A 222 28.23 30.52 22.49
N ALA A 223 29.09 31.55 22.52
CA ALA A 223 29.27 32.46 21.38
C ALA A 223 29.87 31.76 20.14
N GLU A 224 30.79 30.79 20.34
CA GLU A 224 31.32 29.98 19.25
C GLU A 224 30.25 29.04 18.67
N ALA A 225 29.37 28.49 19.51
CA ALA A 225 28.23 27.68 19.07
C ALA A 225 27.19 28.51 18.30
N GLU A 226 26.80 29.68 18.82
CA GLU A 226 25.90 30.62 18.13
C GLU A 226 26.47 31.07 16.77
N GLN A 227 27.79 31.30 16.67
CA GLN A 227 28.45 31.61 15.41
C GLN A 227 28.40 30.45 14.40
N HIS A 228 28.53 29.21 14.85
CA HIS A 228 28.47 28.00 13.99
C HIS A 228 27.05 27.71 13.51
N LEU A 229 26.06 27.83 14.40
CA LEU A 229 24.64 27.62 14.13
C LEU A 229 24.03 28.70 13.23
N GLY A 230 24.64 29.90 13.18
CA GLY A 230 24.30 30.94 12.21
C GLY A 230 22.87 31.46 12.35
N THR A 231 22.00 31.13 11.38
CA THR A 231 20.58 31.52 11.45
C THR A 231 19.80 30.77 12.52
N GLU A 232 20.32 29.63 13.00
CA GLU A 232 19.70 28.82 14.05
C GLU A 232 20.41 28.98 15.41
N ALA A 233 21.03 30.14 15.65
CA ALA A 233 21.75 30.44 16.90
C ALA A 233 20.90 30.22 18.18
N HIS A 234 19.57 30.29 18.08
CA HIS A 234 18.65 29.96 19.19
C HIS A 234 18.77 28.51 19.68
N LEU A 235 19.29 27.59 18.87
CA LEU A 235 19.56 26.21 19.30
C LEU A 235 20.64 26.13 20.40
N ALA A 236 21.49 27.15 20.55
CA ALA A 236 22.46 27.26 21.65
C ALA A 236 21.89 27.91 22.93
N HIS A 237 20.57 28.11 23.05
CA HIS A 237 19.95 28.75 24.23
C HIS A 237 20.40 28.14 25.56
N PHE A 238 20.48 26.80 25.64
CA PHE A 238 20.85 26.05 26.84
C PHE A 238 22.34 25.66 26.89
N TRP A 239 23.20 26.19 26.01
CA TRP A 239 24.56 25.70 25.79
C TRP A 239 25.40 25.59 27.07
N ASP A 240 25.29 26.58 27.94
CA ASP A 240 26.06 26.67 29.19
C ASP A 240 25.61 25.65 30.25
N GLU A 241 24.41 25.05 30.09
CA GLU A 241 23.91 23.94 30.91
C GLU A 241 24.29 22.56 30.34
N LEU A 242 24.61 22.48 29.03
CA LEU A 242 24.93 21.22 28.37
C LEU A 242 26.31 20.68 28.77
N ASN A 243 26.39 19.38 28.99
CA ASN A 243 27.68 18.70 29.15
C ASN A 243 28.40 18.47 27.80
N GLU A 244 29.69 18.11 27.85
CA GLU A 244 30.52 17.89 26.66
C GLU A 244 29.91 16.91 25.63
N LYS A 245 29.29 15.83 26.08
CA LYS A 245 28.64 14.86 25.17
C LYS A 245 27.41 15.48 24.51
N GLU A 246 26.63 16.27 25.26
CA GLU A 246 25.43 16.92 24.75
C GLU A 246 25.75 18.01 23.72
N ARG A 247 26.78 18.83 23.98
CA ARG A 247 27.31 19.82 23.02
C ARG A 247 27.73 19.17 21.71
N ASN A 248 28.54 18.11 21.80
CA ASN A 248 28.98 17.35 20.62
C ASN A 248 27.81 16.67 19.89
N CYS A 249 26.82 16.12 20.60
CA CYS A 249 25.61 15.54 19.98
C CYS A 249 24.77 16.60 19.24
N LEU A 250 24.56 17.78 19.83
CA LEU A 250 23.74 18.84 19.23
C LEU A 250 24.37 19.35 17.93
N ILE A 251 25.68 19.63 17.93
CA ILE A 251 26.38 20.12 16.72
C ILE A 251 26.49 19.00 15.68
N ALA A 252 26.82 17.76 16.06
CA ALA A 252 26.84 16.64 15.10
C ALA A 252 25.45 16.35 14.50
N GLN A 253 24.35 16.62 15.23
CA GLN A 253 23.00 16.54 14.68
C GLN A 253 22.74 17.70 13.70
N PHE A 254 23.13 18.93 14.05
CA PHE A 254 22.99 20.10 13.18
C PHE A 254 23.78 19.95 11.87
N ASP A 255 25.04 19.55 11.95
CA ASP A 255 25.95 19.34 10.81
C ASP A 255 25.49 18.21 9.87
N SER A 256 24.63 17.30 10.35
CA SER A 256 24.00 16.25 9.54
C SER A 256 22.82 16.73 8.68
N ILE A 257 22.35 17.97 8.90
CA ILE A 257 21.24 18.59 8.18
C ILE A 257 21.81 19.54 7.12
N ASP A 258 21.51 19.31 5.84
CA ASP A 258 21.68 20.36 4.83
C ASP A 258 20.63 21.45 5.09
N LEU A 259 21.02 22.44 5.90
CA LEU A 259 20.15 23.54 6.32
C LEU A 259 19.60 24.33 5.11
N ARG A 260 20.35 24.39 4.00
CA ARG A 260 19.94 25.13 2.80
C ARG A 260 18.82 24.39 2.07
N ASP A 261 18.98 23.10 1.84
CA ASP A 261 17.91 22.26 1.26
C ASP A 261 16.71 22.15 2.21
N ALA A 262 16.95 22.09 3.53
CA ALA A 262 15.90 22.03 4.55
C ALA A 262 15.04 23.30 4.59
N LYS A 263 15.65 24.49 4.63
CA LYS A 263 14.93 25.78 4.57
C LYS A 263 14.19 25.94 3.23
N ARG A 264 14.83 25.59 2.12
CA ARG A 264 14.21 25.63 0.79
C ARG A 264 13.01 24.70 0.67
N ALA A 265 13.07 23.50 1.25
CA ALA A 265 11.93 22.58 1.32
C ALA A 265 10.78 23.18 2.16
N PHE A 266 11.09 23.80 3.31
CA PHE A 266 10.10 24.51 4.12
C PHE A 266 9.43 25.64 3.32
N GLU A 267 10.21 26.52 2.69
CA GLU A 267 9.70 27.62 1.85
C GLU A 267 8.81 27.11 0.72
N MET A 268 9.29 26.16 -0.08
CA MET A 268 8.54 25.64 -1.22
C MET A 268 7.22 24.96 -0.80
N SER A 269 7.23 24.24 0.34
CA SER A 269 6.02 23.59 0.91
C SER A 269 4.93 24.56 1.37
N ALA A 270 5.19 25.88 1.43
CA ALA A 270 4.18 26.90 1.71
C ALA A 270 3.37 27.31 0.46
N SER A 271 3.81 26.92 -0.73
CA SER A 271 3.19 27.34 -2.00
C SER A 271 1.83 26.65 -2.20
N PRO A 272 0.73 27.37 -2.48
CA PRO A 272 -0.54 26.74 -2.79
C PRO A 272 -0.44 25.95 -4.10
N LYS A 273 -0.90 24.69 -4.08
CA LYS A 273 -1.05 23.87 -5.29
C LYS A 273 -2.34 24.29 -6.01
N ASP A 274 -2.22 24.73 -7.26
CA ASP A 274 -3.38 24.95 -8.15
C ASP A 274 -3.62 23.67 -8.96
N LEU A 275 -4.69 22.93 -8.67
CA LEU A 275 -5.01 21.65 -9.31
C LEU A 275 -5.63 21.88 -10.69
N GLN A 276 -4.86 21.67 -11.75
CA GLN A 276 -5.29 21.98 -13.12
C GLN A 276 -5.62 20.75 -13.96
N ARG A 277 -6.87 20.70 -14.45
CA ARG A 277 -7.39 19.66 -15.36
C ARG A 277 -7.33 18.26 -14.75
N ILE A 278 -7.99 18.09 -13.61
CA ILE A 278 -8.18 16.78 -12.97
C ILE A 278 -9.28 16.00 -13.70
N GLN A 279 -8.98 14.77 -14.09
CA GLN A 279 -9.89 13.84 -14.75
C GLN A 279 -9.71 12.41 -14.21
N GLY A 280 -10.69 11.54 -14.47
CA GLY A 280 -10.55 10.09 -14.27
C GLY A 280 -9.60 9.45 -15.29
N PHE A 281 -9.36 8.15 -15.15
CA PHE A 281 -8.68 7.36 -16.18
C PHE A 281 -9.69 6.85 -17.21
N ASP A 282 -9.23 6.70 -18.45
CA ASP A 282 -9.95 5.97 -19.50
C ASP A 282 -9.94 4.46 -19.20
N ASP A 283 -10.96 3.73 -19.65
CA ASP A 283 -11.15 2.30 -19.32
C ASP A 283 -9.96 1.42 -19.75
N ASP A 284 -9.28 1.76 -20.84
CA ASP A 284 -8.07 1.06 -21.31
C ASP A 284 -6.92 1.07 -20.27
N HIS A 285 -6.89 2.05 -19.36
CA HIS A 285 -5.93 2.17 -18.26
C HIS A 285 -6.54 1.84 -16.87
N TYR A 286 -7.80 1.41 -16.82
CA TYR A 286 -8.56 1.18 -15.58
C TYR A 286 -9.10 -0.26 -15.47
N ALA A 287 -8.29 -1.15 -14.91
CA ALA A 287 -8.64 -2.56 -14.77
C ALA A 287 -9.52 -2.83 -13.55
N VAL A 288 -10.69 -3.44 -13.78
CA VAL A 288 -11.58 -3.97 -12.73
C VAL A 288 -11.64 -5.51 -12.87
N PRO A 289 -10.92 -6.30 -12.03
CA PRO A 289 -10.83 -7.75 -12.17
C PRO A 289 -12.18 -8.47 -12.04
N LYS A 290 -13.11 -7.87 -11.27
CA LYS A 290 -14.49 -8.33 -11.09
C LYS A 290 -15.30 -8.36 -12.41
N ASN A 291 -14.83 -7.66 -13.44
CA ASN A 291 -15.45 -7.61 -14.76
C ASN A 291 -14.68 -8.44 -15.80
N MET A 292 -13.62 -9.15 -15.39
CA MET A 292 -12.80 -10.00 -16.27
C MET A 292 -13.29 -11.45 -16.25
N ASN A 293 -13.01 -12.18 -17.33
CA ASN A 293 -13.30 -13.61 -17.39
C ASN A 293 -12.21 -14.45 -16.69
N GLU A 294 -12.58 -15.67 -16.32
CA GLU A 294 -11.73 -16.60 -15.56
C GLU A 294 -10.48 -17.02 -16.36
N GLU A 295 -10.56 -17.10 -17.69
CA GLU A 295 -9.43 -17.40 -18.57
C GLU A 295 -8.33 -16.32 -18.48
N LEU A 296 -8.70 -15.04 -18.56
CA LEU A 296 -7.76 -13.91 -18.49
C LEU A 296 -7.15 -13.77 -17.10
N LEU A 297 -7.95 -14.00 -16.05
CA LEU A 297 -7.48 -13.97 -14.67
C LEU A 297 -6.49 -15.10 -14.38
N ASN A 298 -6.76 -16.32 -14.86
CA ASN A 298 -5.83 -17.45 -14.80
C ASN A 298 -4.54 -17.18 -15.62
N ALA A 299 -4.64 -16.51 -16.77
CA ALA A 299 -3.47 -16.12 -17.55
C ALA A 299 -2.59 -15.09 -16.81
N TYR A 300 -3.19 -14.10 -16.14
CA TYR A 300 -2.43 -13.18 -15.28
C TYR A 300 -1.83 -13.90 -14.07
N TRP A 301 -2.60 -14.73 -13.35
CA TRP A 301 -2.10 -15.53 -12.22
C TRP A 301 -0.88 -16.38 -12.60
N HIS A 302 -0.94 -17.07 -13.75
CA HIS A 302 0.17 -17.87 -14.26
C HIS A 302 1.40 -17.00 -14.60
N LYS A 303 1.21 -15.87 -15.29
CA LYS A 303 2.28 -14.91 -15.64
C LYS A 303 2.93 -14.28 -14.40
N GLY A 304 2.15 -14.02 -13.34
CA GLY A 304 2.66 -13.55 -12.05
C GLY A 304 3.46 -14.62 -11.31
N LEU A 305 2.99 -15.88 -11.30
CA LEU A 305 3.73 -16.99 -10.71
C LEU A 305 5.00 -17.34 -11.51
N GLU A 306 5.00 -17.20 -12.84
CA GLU A 306 6.20 -17.35 -13.69
C GLU A 306 7.27 -16.32 -13.31
N ALA A 307 6.89 -15.05 -13.13
CA ALA A 307 7.80 -14.00 -12.66
C ALA A 307 8.37 -14.28 -11.25
N ILE A 308 7.60 -14.94 -10.37
CA ILE A 308 8.06 -15.37 -9.04
C ILE A 308 9.01 -16.59 -9.15
N ALA A 309 8.70 -17.56 -10.01
CA ALA A 309 9.53 -18.73 -10.31
C ALA A 309 10.92 -18.33 -10.83
N ASP A 310 10.96 -17.36 -11.75
CA ASP A 310 12.19 -16.79 -12.32
C ASP A 310 12.97 -15.89 -11.34
N GLY A 311 12.47 -15.62 -10.13
CA GLY A 311 13.11 -14.72 -9.16
C GLY A 311 13.06 -13.24 -9.54
N LYS A 312 12.20 -12.85 -10.49
CA LYS A 312 12.08 -11.47 -11.00
C LYS A 312 11.34 -10.51 -10.06
N VAL A 313 10.81 -10.99 -8.94
CA VAL A 313 9.92 -10.23 -8.06
C VAL A 313 10.58 -9.90 -6.72
N GLY A 314 10.55 -8.62 -6.35
CA GLY A 314 10.75 -8.14 -4.99
C GLY A 314 9.47 -7.54 -4.41
N VAL A 315 9.44 -7.36 -3.08
CA VAL A 315 8.40 -6.59 -2.39
C VAL A 315 9.04 -5.64 -1.38
N VAL A 316 8.48 -4.43 -1.24
CA VAL A 316 8.91 -3.46 -0.23
C VAL A 316 7.76 -3.17 0.71
N VAL A 317 7.95 -3.40 2.00
CA VAL A 317 6.97 -3.00 3.03
C VAL A 317 7.35 -1.68 3.68
N LEU A 318 6.42 -0.74 3.67
CA LEU A 318 6.56 0.58 4.30
C LEU A 318 6.20 0.46 5.79
N ALA A 319 7.21 0.28 6.64
CA ALA A 319 7.09 -0.05 8.07
C ALA A 319 7.75 0.99 9.03
N GLY A 320 8.08 2.18 8.54
CA GLY A 320 8.70 3.25 9.34
C GLY A 320 7.81 3.89 10.42
N GLY A 321 6.51 3.56 10.45
CA GLY A 321 5.52 4.12 11.38
C GLY A 321 5.34 3.33 12.69
N GLN A 322 5.48 4.02 13.82
CA GLN A 322 5.13 3.49 15.14
C GLN A 322 3.61 3.32 15.34
N ALA A 323 3.22 2.49 16.30
CA ALA A 323 1.82 2.21 16.65
C ALA A 323 1.19 3.23 17.64
N THR A 324 1.74 4.44 17.77
CA THR A 324 1.37 5.40 18.83
C THR A 324 -0.12 5.78 18.87
N ARG A 325 -0.79 5.85 17.70
CA ARG A 325 -2.26 6.09 17.61
C ARG A 325 -3.11 4.92 18.14
N LEU A 326 -2.50 3.77 18.39
CA LEU A 326 -3.12 2.56 18.92
C LEU A 326 -2.75 2.33 20.40
N GLY A 327 -2.06 3.29 21.04
CA GLY A 327 -1.59 3.18 22.43
C GLY A 327 -0.31 2.36 22.62
N ALA A 328 0.30 1.84 21.54
CA ALA A 328 1.52 1.04 21.60
C ALA A 328 2.76 1.81 21.14
N SER A 329 3.89 1.58 21.81
CA SER A 329 5.20 2.17 21.48
C SER A 329 5.93 1.42 20.35
N SER A 330 5.58 0.16 20.12
CA SER A 330 6.22 -0.74 19.17
C SER A 330 5.96 -0.37 17.68
N PRO A 331 6.77 -0.91 16.74
CA PRO A 331 6.47 -0.81 15.32
C PRO A 331 5.13 -1.47 15.00
N LYS A 332 4.30 -0.84 14.16
CA LYS A 332 2.96 -1.38 13.90
C LYS A 332 2.98 -2.78 13.28
N GLY A 333 4.01 -3.10 12.50
CA GLY A 333 4.20 -4.42 11.88
C GLY A 333 4.44 -5.57 12.86
N THR A 334 4.88 -5.29 14.09
CA THR A 334 5.18 -6.32 15.11
C THR A 334 4.03 -6.50 16.13
N LEU A 335 2.91 -5.76 15.98
CA LEU A 335 1.73 -5.95 16.81
C LEU A 335 1.13 -7.34 16.58
N SER A 336 0.86 -8.07 17.66
CA SER A 336 0.06 -9.29 17.63
C SER A 336 -1.38 -8.98 17.20
N LEU A 337 -1.97 -9.88 16.42
CA LEU A 337 -3.38 -9.81 16.04
C LEU A 337 -4.31 -10.34 17.15
N ASN A 338 -3.76 -10.95 18.22
CA ASN A 338 -4.47 -11.67 19.27
C ASN A 338 -5.36 -12.78 18.69
N LEU A 339 -4.77 -13.71 17.93
CA LEU A 339 -5.48 -14.86 17.37
C LEU A 339 -5.58 -16.01 18.39
N GLU A 340 -6.79 -16.28 18.86
CA GLU A 340 -7.06 -17.37 19.81
C GLU A 340 -6.80 -18.75 19.20
N GLY A 341 -6.20 -19.66 19.97
CA GLY A 341 -5.86 -21.02 19.52
C GLY A 341 -4.68 -21.14 18.55
N PHE A 342 -4.04 -20.02 18.18
CA PHE A 342 -2.90 -20.00 17.27
C PHE A 342 -1.57 -19.99 18.05
N SER A 343 -0.60 -20.80 17.62
CA SER A 343 0.64 -21.07 18.37
C SER A 343 1.92 -20.46 17.77
N ARG A 344 1.79 -19.79 16.62
CA ARG A 344 2.88 -19.08 15.92
C ARG A 344 2.76 -17.57 16.14
N PRO A 345 3.79 -16.75 15.82
CA PRO A 345 3.67 -15.29 15.78
C PRO A 345 2.58 -14.87 14.78
N ASP A 346 1.54 -14.19 15.26
CA ASP A 346 0.36 -13.80 14.48
C ASP A 346 0.44 -12.39 13.90
N SER A 347 1.55 -11.68 14.13
CA SER A 347 1.71 -10.27 13.75
C SER A 347 1.52 -9.97 12.27
N LEU A 348 1.23 -8.71 11.92
CA LEU A 348 1.10 -8.25 10.54
C LEU A 348 2.30 -8.64 9.65
N LEU A 349 3.54 -8.47 10.12
CA LEU A 349 4.74 -8.90 9.39
C LEU A 349 4.84 -10.43 9.25
N ALA A 350 4.34 -11.22 10.21
CA ALA A 350 4.32 -12.68 10.13
C ALA A 350 3.31 -13.19 9.09
N ILE A 351 2.10 -12.62 9.05
CA ILE A 351 1.11 -12.91 8.01
C ILE A 351 1.66 -12.57 6.61
N GLN A 352 2.41 -11.47 6.49
CA GLN A 352 3.07 -11.07 5.24
C GLN A 352 4.21 -12.02 4.86
N ALA A 353 5.06 -12.42 5.80
CA ALA A 353 6.10 -13.43 5.60
C ALA A 353 5.52 -14.79 5.16
N ALA A 354 4.41 -15.22 5.79
CA ALA A 354 3.72 -16.46 5.44
C ALA A 354 3.10 -16.40 4.03
N ARG A 355 2.55 -15.25 3.61
CA ARG A 355 2.09 -15.01 2.23
C ARG A 355 3.22 -15.11 1.21
N ILE A 356 4.38 -14.50 1.50
CA ILE A 356 5.59 -14.61 0.66
C ILE A 356 6.04 -16.07 0.54
N ALA A 357 6.15 -16.78 1.66
CA ALA A 357 6.55 -18.18 1.70
C ALA A 357 5.57 -19.10 0.94
N ARG A 358 4.27 -18.79 0.98
CA ARG A 358 3.24 -19.51 0.23
C ARG A 358 3.37 -19.30 -1.27
N LEU A 359 3.59 -18.07 -1.74
CA LEU A 359 3.80 -17.80 -3.16
C LEU A 359 5.05 -18.48 -3.70
N GLN A 360 6.16 -18.51 -2.93
CA GLN A 360 7.34 -19.30 -3.30
C GLN A 360 7.01 -20.79 -3.43
N ARG A 361 6.24 -21.39 -2.51
CA ARG A 361 5.79 -22.79 -2.64
C ARG A 361 4.86 -23.01 -3.84
N LEU A 362 3.91 -22.11 -4.10
CA LEU A 362 3.00 -22.20 -5.25
C LEU A 362 3.76 -22.11 -6.58
N ALA A 363 4.74 -21.20 -6.68
CA ALA A 363 5.61 -21.08 -7.84
C ALA A 363 6.48 -22.33 -8.04
N SER A 364 7.07 -22.91 -6.98
CA SER A 364 7.79 -24.19 -7.09
C SER A 364 6.89 -25.35 -7.54
N THR A 365 5.63 -25.41 -7.11
CA THR A 365 4.69 -26.44 -7.55
C THR A 365 4.30 -26.27 -9.02
N ALA A 366 4.09 -25.03 -9.48
CA ALA A 366 3.76 -24.71 -10.87
C ALA A 366 4.95 -24.85 -11.83
N PHE A 367 6.17 -24.61 -11.34
CA PHE A 367 7.41 -24.62 -12.11
C PHE A 367 8.49 -25.45 -11.37
N PRO A 368 8.46 -26.80 -11.44
CA PRO A 368 9.27 -27.68 -10.57
C PRO A 368 10.79 -27.53 -10.66
N ASP A 369 11.32 -27.08 -11.79
CA ASP A 369 12.76 -26.82 -11.98
C ASP A 369 13.23 -25.47 -11.40
N SER A 370 12.30 -24.63 -10.92
CA SER A 370 12.57 -23.28 -10.43
C SER A 370 12.97 -23.24 -8.95
N LYS A 371 13.64 -22.14 -8.56
CA LYS A 371 13.96 -21.82 -7.16
C LYS A 371 13.46 -20.40 -6.85
N PRO A 372 12.15 -20.21 -6.66
CA PRO A 372 11.53 -18.90 -6.45
C PRO A 372 12.05 -18.28 -5.16
N VAL A 373 12.59 -17.06 -5.27
CA VAL A 373 13.04 -16.24 -4.14
C VAL A 373 12.53 -14.83 -4.31
N ILE A 374 11.47 -14.48 -3.56
CA ILE A 374 10.94 -13.11 -3.52
C ILE A 374 11.83 -12.28 -2.61
N GLN A 375 12.48 -11.24 -3.16
CA GLN A 375 13.30 -10.34 -2.34
C GLN A 375 12.40 -9.51 -1.41
N TRP A 376 12.57 -9.61 -0.09
CA TRP A 376 11.75 -8.88 0.87
C TRP A 376 12.53 -7.71 1.48
N LEU A 377 12.14 -6.51 1.12
CA LEU A 377 12.72 -5.28 1.65
C LEU A 377 11.78 -4.68 2.71
N VAL A 378 12.31 -4.36 3.89
CA VAL A 378 11.54 -3.80 5.01
C VAL A 378 12.08 -2.40 5.30
N MET A 379 11.28 -1.39 4.99
CA MET A 379 11.64 0.00 5.20
C MET A 379 11.22 0.45 6.60
N THR A 380 12.19 0.77 7.46
CA THR A 380 11.99 1.21 8.85
C THR A 380 12.22 2.72 9.01
N SER A 381 12.10 3.22 10.24
CA SER A 381 12.70 4.48 10.66
C SER A 381 13.62 4.22 11.85
N LYS A 382 14.46 5.18 12.25
CA LYS A 382 15.32 5.04 13.44
C LYS A 382 14.53 4.68 14.71
N ALA A 383 13.26 5.08 14.77
CA ALA A 383 12.35 4.82 15.88
C ALA A 383 11.57 3.49 15.78
N THR A 384 11.75 2.71 14.70
CA THR A 384 11.17 1.35 14.54
C THR A 384 12.17 0.26 14.18
N GLU A 385 13.38 0.59 13.71
CA GLU A 385 14.33 -0.36 13.14
C GLU A 385 14.70 -1.52 14.07
N LYS A 386 15.17 -1.22 15.29
CA LYS A 386 15.66 -2.23 16.26
C LYS A 386 14.62 -3.32 16.51
N ASP A 387 13.44 -2.94 16.96
CA ASP A 387 12.35 -3.85 17.33
C ASP A 387 11.85 -4.63 16.09
N THR A 388 11.85 -3.99 14.91
CA THR A 388 11.49 -4.66 13.64
C THR A 388 12.52 -5.73 13.28
N VAL A 389 13.83 -5.45 13.44
CA VAL A 389 14.92 -6.43 13.21
C VAL A 389 14.87 -7.57 14.22
N GLU A 390 14.63 -7.30 15.49
CA GLU A 390 14.49 -8.34 16.54
C GLU A 390 13.25 -9.23 16.33
N HIS A 391 12.20 -8.71 15.71
CA HIS A 391 11.03 -9.47 15.31
C HIS A 391 11.26 -10.31 14.04
N LEU A 392 11.86 -9.72 13.00
CA LEU A 392 12.15 -10.39 11.73
C LEU A 392 13.03 -11.64 11.90
N LYS A 393 14.02 -11.58 12.80
CA LYS A 393 14.88 -12.73 13.18
C LYS A 393 14.12 -13.95 13.69
N LYS A 394 12.87 -13.79 14.16
CA LYS A 394 12.02 -14.89 14.63
C LYS A 394 11.14 -15.42 13.47
N ILE A 395 10.45 -14.50 12.79
CA ILE A 395 9.41 -14.87 11.82
C ILE A 395 9.95 -15.36 10.46
N VAL A 396 11.15 -14.94 10.05
CA VAL A 396 11.76 -15.36 8.76
C VAL A 396 12.11 -16.85 8.76
N PRO A 397 12.88 -17.38 9.74
CA PRO A 397 13.11 -18.83 9.85
C PRO A 397 11.82 -19.64 10.03
N GLU A 398 10.86 -19.14 10.82
CA GLU A 398 9.62 -19.87 11.11
C GLU A 398 8.68 -19.98 9.90
N CYS A 399 8.69 -19.00 9.00
CA CYS A 399 7.98 -19.07 7.72
C CYS A 399 8.72 -19.92 6.66
N GLY A 400 9.95 -20.36 6.95
CA GLY A 400 10.81 -21.08 6.01
C GLY A 400 11.41 -20.20 4.91
N LEU A 401 11.66 -18.93 5.20
CA LEU A 401 12.29 -17.97 4.28
C LEU A 401 13.81 -17.92 4.46
N ASP A 402 14.55 -17.66 3.38
CA ASP A 402 16.01 -17.48 3.42
C ASP A 402 16.36 -16.10 3.97
N GLU A 403 17.17 -16.03 5.04
CA GLU A 403 17.67 -14.76 5.59
C GLU A 403 18.36 -13.89 4.53
N ASN A 404 18.99 -14.50 3.51
CA ASN A 404 19.63 -13.78 2.41
C ASN A 404 18.64 -13.03 1.52
N GLN A 405 17.35 -13.39 1.50
CA GLN A 405 16.30 -12.69 0.72
C GLN A 405 15.74 -11.47 1.45
N LEU A 406 15.96 -11.35 2.77
CA LEU A 406 15.59 -10.18 3.57
C LEU A 406 16.57 -9.02 3.33
N THR A 407 16.09 -7.78 3.39
CA THR A 407 16.91 -6.58 3.56
C THR A 407 16.13 -5.53 4.34
N VAL A 408 16.63 -5.16 5.53
CA VAL A 408 16.08 -4.07 6.34
C VAL A 408 16.88 -2.80 6.09
N PHE A 409 16.20 -1.67 5.97
CA PHE A 409 16.80 -0.36 5.69
C PHE A 409 15.92 0.76 6.26
N SER A 410 16.48 1.81 6.86
CA SER A 410 15.70 2.94 7.33
C SER A 410 15.56 4.05 6.29
N GLN A 411 14.39 4.68 6.26
CA GLN A 411 14.19 6.01 5.68
C GLN A 411 14.86 7.09 6.54
N ASN A 412 15.06 8.30 6.01
CA ASN A 412 15.74 9.36 6.77
C ASN A 412 14.80 10.01 7.80
N ASP A 413 15.35 10.88 8.63
CA ASP A 413 14.55 11.90 9.30
C ASP A 413 14.78 13.25 8.65
N PHE A 414 13.74 14.07 8.62
CA PHE A 414 13.78 15.49 8.29
C PHE A 414 13.61 16.34 9.58
N PRO A 415 14.22 17.54 9.65
CA PRO A 415 13.96 18.49 10.72
C PRO A 415 12.47 18.88 10.84
N CYS A 416 12.03 19.15 12.07
CA CYS A 416 10.78 19.83 12.37
C CYS A 416 11.02 21.35 12.50
N PHE A 417 10.07 22.14 11.99
CA PHE A 417 10.19 23.60 11.93
C PHE A 417 9.10 24.28 12.76
N ASN A 418 9.39 25.45 13.32
CA ASN A 418 8.39 26.41 13.77
C ASN A 418 7.62 27.01 12.59
N MET A 419 6.57 27.77 12.86
CA MET A 419 5.73 28.40 11.83
C MET A 419 6.49 29.45 10.98
N ASP A 420 7.58 30.03 11.50
CA ASP A 420 8.49 30.95 10.82
C ASP A 420 9.60 30.24 10.01
N GLY A 421 9.73 28.91 10.15
CA GLY A 421 10.78 28.11 9.52
C GLY A 421 12.05 27.94 10.35
N SER A 422 12.12 28.40 11.60
CA SER A 422 13.26 28.08 12.49
C SER A 422 13.23 26.61 12.91
N LEU A 423 14.40 26.00 13.19
CA LEU A 423 14.47 24.62 13.70
C LEU A 423 13.93 24.53 15.14
N ILE A 424 13.19 23.45 15.46
CA ILE A 424 12.68 23.18 16.81
C ILE A 424 13.69 22.36 17.61
N LEU A 425 13.92 22.69 18.89
CA LEU A 425 14.56 21.79 19.87
C LEU A 425 13.53 20.87 20.53
N SER A 426 13.78 19.57 20.53
CA SER A 426 12.99 18.56 21.26
C SER A 426 13.41 18.40 22.73
N THR A 427 14.70 18.62 23.00
CA THR A 427 15.34 18.70 24.32
C THR A 427 16.38 19.82 24.28
N LYS A 428 16.99 20.16 25.42
CA LYS A 428 18.10 21.14 25.50
C LYS A 428 19.26 20.86 24.53
N SER A 429 19.43 19.60 24.11
CA SER A 429 20.58 19.09 23.37
C SER A 429 20.22 18.30 22.09
N SER A 430 18.97 18.36 21.63
CA SER A 430 18.57 17.65 20.40
C SER A 430 17.47 18.36 19.61
N ILE A 431 17.73 18.57 18.32
CA ILE A 431 16.80 19.11 17.33
C ILE A 431 15.65 18.11 17.13
N ALA A 432 14.40 18.60 17.11
CA ALA A 432 13.23 17.79 16.83
C ALA A 432 13.23 17.36 15.35
N THR A 433 13.10 16.07 15.11
CA THR A 433 13.00 15.49 13.77
C THR A 433 11.76 14.60 13.63
N SER A 434 11.47 14.20 12.39
CA SER A 434 10.51 13.15 12.07
C SER A 434 10.91 12.45 10.79
N PRO A 435 10.49 11.18 10.57
CA PRO A 435 10.80 10.50 9.31
C PRO A 435 10.28 11.27 8.10
N ASP A 436 11.01 11.23 6.98
CA ASP A 436 10.85 12.08 5.78
C ASP A 436 9.60 11.78 4.90
N GLY A 437 8.57 11.15 5.48
CA GLY A 437 7.39 10.65 4.78
C GLY A 437 7.65 9.34 4.03
N ASN A 438 6.60 8.68 3.55
CA ASN A 438 6.75 7.38 2.86
C ASN A 438 7.37 7.50 1.45
N GLY A 439 7.47 8.72 0.90
CA GLY A 439 8.27 9.04 -0.28
C GLY A 439 9.79 9.04 -0.05
N GLY A 440 10.25 9.12 1.21
CA GLY A 440 11.65 8.91 1.60
C GLY A 440 12.20 7.55 1.15
N LEU A 441 11.30 6.60 0.84
CA LEU A 441 11.57 5.35 0.13
C LEU A 441 12.58 5.49 -1.00
N TYR A 442 12.45 6.47 -1.89
CA TYR A 442 13.28 6.52 -3.10
C TYR A 442 14.75 6.81 -2.77
N THR A 443 14.99 7.77 -1.86
CA THR A 443 16.31 8.07 -1.31
C THR A 443 16.90 6.85 -0.59
N ALA A 444 16.09 6.16 0.22
CA ALA A 444 16.52 5.04 1.04
C ALA A 444 16.72 3.72 0.23
N LEU A 445 15.97 3.53 -0.85
CA LEU A 445 16.01 2.33 -1.72
C LEU A 445 17.14 2.40 -2.76
N ALA A 446 17.54 3.60 -3.19
CA ALA A 446 18.53 3.80 -4.25
C ALA A 446 19.82 2.96 -4.11
N PRO A 447 20.44 2.80 -2.91
CA PRO A 447 21.65 1.99 -2.74
C PRO A 447 21.45 0.49 -3.00
N TYR A 448 20.20 0.01 -2.94
CA TYR A 448 19.87 -1.42 -3.05
C TYR A 448 19.47 -1.84 -4.46
N LEU A 449 19.06 -0.92 -5.34
CA LEU A 449 18.57 -1.23 -6.70
C LEU A 449 19.58 -2.07 -7.51
N GLY A 450 20.87 -1.69 -7.50
CA GLY A 450 21.91 -2.45 -8.19
C GLY A 450 22.07 -3.89 -7.67
N ARG A 451 21.87 -4.13 -6.37
CA ARG A 451 21.88 -5.48 -5.77
C ARG A 451 20.64 -6.28 -6.16
N LEU A 452 19.47 -5.64 -6.29
CA LEU A 452 18.25 -6.28 -6.76
C LEU A 452 18.34 -6.66 -8.24
N ARG A 453 18.85 -5.75 -9.09
CA ARG A 453 19.10 -6.04 -10.51
C ARG A 453 20.10 -7.19 -10.69
N ALA A 454 21.19 -7.20 -9.91
CA ALA A 454 22.16 -8.29 -9.90
C ALA A 454 21.60 -9.63 -9.38
N ARG A 455 20.47 -9.62 -8.66
CA ARG A 455 19.70 -10.81 -8.24
C ARG A 455 18.61 -11.22 -9.23
N GLY A 456 18.48 -10.52 -10.37
CA GLY A 456 17.49 -10.82 -11.42
C GLY A 456 16.13 -10.14 -11.23
N VAL A 457 15.95 -9.30 -10.20
CA VAL A 457 14.69 -8.59 -9.95
C VAL A 457 14.40 -7.60 -11.07
N GLN A 458 13.17 -7.63 -11.57
CA GLN A 458 12.62 -6.73 -12.60
C GLN A 458 11.40 -5.94 -12.09
N TYR A 459 10.68 -6.49 -11.10
CA TYR A 459 9.40 -5.96 -10.62
C TYR A 459 9.39 -5.86 -9.10
N LEU A 460 8.88 -4.74 -8.56
CA LEU A 460 8.72 -4.53 -7.13
C LEU A 460 7.26 -4.18 -6.79
N HIS A 461 6.65 -4.93 -5.86
CA HIS A 461 5.38 -4.55 -5.23
C HIS A 461 5.68 -3.81 -3.91
N VAL A 462 5.42 -2.50 -3.87
CA VAL A 462 5.56 -1.63 -2.70
C VAL A 462 4.21 -1.52 -1.98
N TYR A 463 4.17 -1.76 -0.67
CA TYR A 463 2.90 -1.75 0.08
C TYR A 463 3.03 -1.24 1.53
N CYS A 464 1.97 -0.65 2.07
CA CYS A 464 1.90 -0.24 3.48
C CYS A 464 1.76 -1.44 4.44
N VAL A 465 2.56 -1.47 5.51
CA VAL A 465 2.58 -2.58 6.50
C VAL A 465 1.22 -2.83 7.18
N ASP A 466 0.33 -1.84 7.19
CA ASP A 466 -0.82 -1.79 8.07
C ASP A 466 -2.14 -2.34 7.51
N ASN A 467 -2.12 -2.88 6.28
CA ASN A 467 -3.28 -3.55 5.70
C ASN A 467 -3.23 -5.07 5.93
N ILE A 468 -4.13 -5.60 6.76
CA ILE A 468 -4.18 -7.04 7.09
C ILE A 468 -4.58 -7.92 5.89
N LEU A 469 -5.36 -7.37 4.95
CA LEU A 469 -5.81 -8.05 3.73
C LEU A 469 -4.82 -7.91 2.55
N CYS A 470 -3.68 -7.24 2.74
CA CYS A 470 -2.69 -7.00 1.69
C CYS A 470 -2.22 -8.31 1.01
N ARG A 471 -2.56 -8.48 -0.27
CA ARG A 471 -2.08 -9.58 -1.13
C ARG A 471 -0.64 -9.30 -1.58
N VAL A 472 0.31 -9.51 -0.67
CA VAL A 472 1.76 -9.33 -0.88
C VAL A 472 2.23 -10.15 -2.08
N ALA A 473 2.86 -9.51 -3.06
CA ALA A 473 3.22 -10.11 -4.35
C ALA A 473 2.06 -10.82 -5.11
N ASP A 474 0.84 -10.27 -5.07
CA ASP A 474 -0.32 -10.79 -5.83
C ASP A 474 -0.01 -11.14 -7.31
N PRO A 475 -0.07 -12.43 -7.70
CA PRO A 475 0.19 -12.84 -9.06
C PRO A 475 -0.79 -12.26 -10.10
N HIS A 476 -2.04 -11.95 -9.74
CA HIS A 476 -2.97 -11.34 -10.69
C HIS A 476 -2.52 -9.93 -11.08
N PHE A 477 -2.26 -9.07 -10.08
CA PHE A 477 -1.76 -7.72 -10.29
C PHE A 477 -0.38 -7.69 -10.95
N LEU A 478 0.56 -8.56 -10.53
CA LEU A 478 1.86 -8.74 -11.19
C LEU A 478 1.69 -9.13 -12.65
N GLY A 479 0.93 -10.19 -12.93
CA GLY A 479 0.71 -10.70 -14.28
C GLY A 479 0.03 -9.68 -15.20
N PHE A 480 -0.95 -8.93 -14.68
CA PHE A 480 -1.58 -7.81 -15.39
C PHE A 480 -0.56 -6.71 -15.74
N CYS A 481 0.24 -6.25 -14.79
CA CYS A 481 1.23 -5.19 -15.05
C CYS A 481 2.29 -5.64 -16.07
N ILE A 482 2.73 -6.90 -16.00
CA ILE A 482 3.66 -7.50 -16.97
C ILE A 482 3.02 -7.67 -18.34
N ASP A 483 1.73 -8.05 -18.42
CA ASP A 483 0.98 -8.18 -19.67
C ASP A 483 0.80 -6.83 -20.39
N LYS A 484 0.50 -5.77 -19.64
CA LYS A 484 0.33 -4.42 -20.17
C LYS A 484 1.65 -3.67 -20.41
N GLY A 485 2.79 -4.24 -20.02
CA GLY A 485 4.08 -3.56 -20.08
C GLY A 485 4.08 -2.27 -19.25
N ALA A 486 3.38 -2.27 -18.11
CA ALA A 486 3.31 -1.12 -17.21
C ALA A 486 4.70 -0.83 -16.63
N ASP A 487 5.10 0.45 -16.58
CA ASP A 487 6.33 0.85 -15.86
C ASP A 487 6.04 1.13 -14.38
N CYS A 488 4.81 1.56 -14.09
CA CYS A 488 4.22 1.84 -12.78
C CYS A 488 2.72 1.49 -12.78
N ALA A 489 2.16 1.00 -11.68
CA ALA A 489 0.72 0.85 -11.51
C ALA A 489 0.29 0.93 -10.03
N ALA A 490 -0.98 1.21 -9.76
CA ALA A 490 -1.52 1.29 -8.41
C ALA A 490 -2.79 0.46 -8.23
N LYS A 491 -2.88 -0.29 -7.11
CA LYS A 491 -4.15 -0.84 -6.65
C LYS A 491 -5.03 0.27 -6.07
N ALA A 492 -6.32 0.20 -6.38
CA ALA A 492 -7.36 1.08 -5.85
C ALA A 492 -8.48 0.26 -5.21
N VAL A 493 -9.28 0.86 -4.33
CA VAL A 493 -10.64 0.38 -4.03
C VAL A 493 -11.64 1.41 -4.53
N GLU A 494 -12.88 0.98 -4.83
CA GLU A 494 -13.93 1.94 -5.17
C GLU A 494 -14.23 2.86 -3.97
N LYS A 495 -14.06 4.16 -4.20
CA LYS A 495 -14.55 5.25 -3.36
C LYS A 495 -15.98 5.54 -3.81
N VAL A 496 -16.95 5.13 -2.98
CA VAL A 496 -18.39 5.29 -3.25
C VAL A 496 -18.95 6.59 -2.66
N GLU A 497 -18.39 7.06 -1.54
CA GLU A 497 -18.78 8.29 -0.85
C GLU A 497 -17.88 9.47 -1.26
N PRO A 498 -18.43 10.61 -1.73
CA PRO A 498 -17.64 11.80 -2.12
C PRO A 498 -16.63 12.25 -1.07
N HIS A 499 -17.04 12.20 0.20
CA HIS A 499 -16.30 12.73 1.35
C HIS A 499 -15.53 11.64 2.12
N GLU A 500 -15.30 10.47 1.51
CA GLU A 500 -14.35 9.51 2.07
C GLU A 500 -12.94 10.12 2.11
N ALA A 501 -12.33 10.11 3.30
CA ALA A 501 -10.98 10.60 3.58
C ALA A 501 -9.90 9.62 3.07
N VAL A 502 -9.83 9.49 1.74
CA VAL A 502 -8.84 8.72 0.99
C VAL A 502 -8.40 9.53 -0.22
N GLY A 503 -7.10 9.61 -0.47
CA GLY A 503 -6.55 10.22 -1.68
C GLY A 503 -6.98 9.46 -2.93
N VAL A 504 -7.29 10.18 -4.00
CA VAL A 504 -7.83 9.61 -5.25
C VAL A 504 -6.75 9.56 -6.34
N ILE A 505 -6.56 8.39 -6.93
CA ILE A 505 -5.67 8.19 -8.08
C ILE A 505 -6.39 8.78 -9.31
N CYS A 506 -5.81 9.78 -9.95
CA CYS A 506 -6.40 10.51 -11.06
C CYS A 506 -5.34 10.97 -12.06
N LEU A 507 -5.78 11.57 -13.16
CA LEU A 507 -4.91 12.26 -14.11
C LEU A 507 -5.00 13.78 -13.87
N GLU A 508 -3.87 14.43 -13.58
CA GLU A 508 -3.72 15.88 -13.68
C GLU A 508 -3.08 16.22 -15.02
N SER A 509 -3.78 16.94 -15.89
CA SER A 509 -3.26 17.36 -17.21
C SER A 509 -2.63 16.21 -18.03
N GLY A 510 -3.19 15.00 -17.90
CA GLY A 510 -2.74 13.78 -18.59
C GLY A 510 -1.64 12.99 -17.88
N LYS A 511 -1.22 13.37 -16.66
CA LYS A 511 -0.25 12.62 -15.84
C LYS A 511 -0.89 12.00 -14.60
N ALA A 512 -0.53 10.76 -14.29
CA ALA A 512 -1.00 10.07 -13.09
C ALA A 512 -0.50 10.78 -11.82
N ARG A 513 -1.41 10.97 -10.84
CA ARG A 513 -1.15 11.52 -9.51
C ARG A 513 -2.17 10.94 -8.51
N VAL A 514 -1.84 10.92 -7.23
CA VAL A 514 -2.86 10.89 -6.15
C VAL A 514 -3.09 12.30 -5.64
N VAL A 515 -4.34 12.77 -5.69
CA VAL A 515 -4.75 14.03 -5.05
C VAL A 515 -5.35 13.68 -3.70
N GLU A 516 -4.82 14.27 -2.62
CA GLU A 516 -5.30 13.98 -1.28
C GLU A 516 -6.69 14.60 -1.01
N TYR A 517 -7.49 13.96 -0.17
CA TYR A 517 -8.90 14.34 0.03
C TYR A 517 -9.10 15.78 0.53
N SER A 518 -8.06 16.38 1.12
CA SER A 518 -8.03 17.77 1.59
C SER A 518 -7.69 18.80 0.49
N GLU A 519 -7.26 18.34 -0.68
CA GLU A 519 -6.94 19.17 -1.85
C GLU A 519 -8.08 19.17 -2.89
N ILE A 520 -9.01 18.20 -2.83
CA ILE A 520 -10.14 18.07 -3.78
C ILE A 520 -11.24 19.08 -3.44
N SER A 521 -11.74 19.82 -4.43
CA SER A 521 -12.91 20.69 -4.27
C SER A 521 -14.21 19.88 -4.13
N LYS A 522 -15.19 20.41 -3.39
CA LYS A 522 -16.49 19.74 -3.16
C LYS A 522 -17.16 19.30 -4.47
N GLU A 523 -17.20 20.21 -5.46
CA GLU A 523 -17.76 19.92 -6.80
C GLU A 523 -17.08 18.73 -7.46
N LEU A 524 -15.74 18.68 -7.43
CA LEU A 524 -14.94 17.63 -8.05
C LEU A 524 -15.05 16.28 -7.30
N ALA A 525 -15.21 16.31 -5.97
CA ALA A 525 -15.44 15.13 -5.14
C ALA A 525 -16.84 14.53 -5.33
N GLU A 526 -17.87 15.37 -5.54
CA GLU A 526 -19.26 14.96 -5.74
C GLU A 526 -19.61 14.64 -7.21
N LYS A 527 -18.73 15.01 -8.16
CA LYS A 527 -18.91 14.81 -9.59
C LYS A 527 -19.00 13.32 -9.96
N ARG A 528 -20.04 12.97 -10.72
CA ARG A 528 -20.32 11.61 -11.20
C ARG A 528 -20.14 11.48 -12.72
N ASP A 529 -19.90 10.25 -13.17
CA ASP A 529 -19.85 9.88 -14.58
C ASP A 529 -21.23 9.44 -15.12
N GLU A 530 -21.31 9.07 -16.40
CA GLU A 530 -22.55 8.63 -17.06
C GLU A 530 -23.15 7.34 -16.45
N SER A 531 -22.37 6.55 -15.71
CA SER A 531 -22.85 5.38 -14.95
C SER A 531 -23.38 5.73 -13.56
N GLY A 532 -23.32 7.01 -13.16
CA GLY A 532 -23.71 7.49 -11.83
C GLY A 532 -22.69 7.21 -10.73
N ARG A 533 -21.54 6.59 -11.04
CA ARG A 533 -20.41 6.41 -10.12
C ARG A 533 -19.61 7.70 -10.00
N LEU A 534 -18.77 7.84 -8.97
CA LEU A 534 -17.88 9.00 -8.86
C LEU A 534 -16.89 9.01 -10.02
N MET A 535 -16.64 10.21 -10.58
CA MET A 535 -15.60 10.41 -11.60
C MET A 535 -14.21 10.12 -11.01
N LEU A 536 -14.00 10.48 -9.74
CA LEU A 536 -12.76 10.22 -8.98
C LEU A 536 -12.98 9.09 -7.96
N ARG A 537 -13.37 7.90 -8.46
CA ARG A 537 -13.64 6.69 -7.66
C ARG A 537 -12.41 5.90 -7.19
N ALA A 538 -11.21 6.19 -7.67
CA ALA A 538 -10.04 5.34 -7.44
C ALA A 538 -9.36 5.63 -6.09
N GLY A 539 -9.89 5.10 -4.98
CA GLY A 539 -9.32 5.28 -3.65
C GLY A 539 -7.96 4.58 -3.49
N ASN A 540 -6.90 5.34 -3.26
CA ASN A 540 -5.53 4.83 -3.10
C ASN A 540 -5.38 3.97 -1.84
N ILE A 541 -5.04 2.69 -2.01
CA ILE A 541 -4.76 1.76 -0.89
C ILE A 541 -3.26 1.55 -0.60
N ALA A 542 -2.39 2.39 -1.18
CA ALA A 542 -0.94 2.34 -0.98
C ALA A 542 -0.33 0.94 -1.21
N ASN A 543 -0.72 0.34 -2.35
CA ASN A 543 -0.20 -0.93 -2.89
C ASN A 543 0.14 -0.67 -4.36
N HIS A 544 1.42 -0.65 -4.71
CA HIS A 544 1.93 -0.12 -5.98
C HIS A 544 2.91 -1.09 -6.65
N PHE A 545 2.82 -1.21 -7.97
CA PHE A 545 3.78 -1.93 -8.81
C PHE A 545 4.74 -0.93 -9.42
N PHE A 546 6.04 -1.26 -9.42
CA PHE A 546 7.05 -0.54 -10.17
C PHE A 546 7.98 -1.53 -10.88
N THR A 547 8.42 -1.18 -12.09
CA THR A 547 9.59 -1.81 -12.70
C THR A 547 10.88 -1.30 -12.04
N ILE A 548 11.92 -2.12 -12.04
CA ILE A 548 13.24 -1.72 -11.53
C ILE A 548 13.84 -0.57 -12.36
N ASP A 549 13.54 -0.52 -13.66
CA ASP A 549 13.96 0.55 -14.58
C ASP A 549 13.28 1.88 -14.23
N PHE A 550 11.98 1.86 -13.89
CA PHE A 550 11.26 3.03 -13.36
C PHE A 550 11.85 3.50 -12.03
N LEU A 551 12.17 2.58 -11.11
CA LEU A 551 12.80 2.93 -9.82
C LEU A 551 14.19 3.55 -10.02
N GLU A 552 15.03 3.00 -10.91
CA GLU A 552 16.31 3.61 -11.27
C GLU A 552 16.17 4.96 -12.00
N HIS A 553 14.99 5.30 -12.53
CA HIS A 553 14.68 6.65 -13.01
C HIS A 553 14.31 7.58 -11.85
N VAL A 554 13.34 7.21 -11.00
CA VAL A 554 12.80 8.14 -9.97
C VAL A 554 13.70 8.29 -8.74
N CYS A 555 14.58 7.34 -8.46
CA CYS A 555 15.58 7.43 -7.39
C CYS A 555 16.79 8.34 -7.72
N LYS A 556 16.80 9.03 -8.87
CA LYS A 556 17.89 9.94 -9.24
C LYS A 556 17.78 11.30 -8.56
N ALA A 557 18.93 11.95 -8.33
CA ALA A 557 19.01 13.21 -7.61
C ALA A 557 18.26 14.37 -8.31
N GLU A 558 18.16 14.35 -9.64
CA GLU A 558 17.38 15.30 -10.44
C GLU A 558 15.85 15.15 -10.30
N ASN A 559 15.36 13.98 -9.85
CA ASN A 559 13.93 13.65 -9.77
C ASN A 559 13.36 13.75 -8.34
N ARG A 560 14.09 14.38 -7.40
CA ARG A 560 13.72 14.52 -5.98
C ARG A 560 12.29 15.03 -5.79
N LEU A 561 11.53 14.32 -4.95
CA LEU A 561 10.14 14.63 -4.64
C LEU A 561 9.99 15.95 -3.86
N HIS A 562 8.88 16.64 -4.10
CA HIS A 562 8.46 17.78 -3.30
C HIS A 562 8.02 17.34 -1.89
N PHE A 563 8.18 18.25 -0.92
CA PHE A 563 7.74 18.03 0.44
C PHE A 563 6.34 18.62 0.67
N HIS A 564 5.44 17.81 1.24
CA HIS A 564 4.11 18.23 1.68
C HIS A 564 4.19 18.79 3.10
N ARG A 565 3.44 19.87 3.35
CA ARG A 565 3.45 20.61 4.63
C ARG A 565 2.38 20.06 5.58
N ALA A 566 2.82 19.47 6.69
CA ALA A 566 1.94 18.95 7.73
C ALA A 566 2.05 19.78 9.02
N ILE A 567 1.05 20.63 9.29
CA ILE A 567 0.92 21.33 10.59
C ILE A 567 0.62 20.30 11.70
N LYS A 568 1.36 20.37 12.82
CA LYS A 568 1.32 19.36 13.90
C LYS A 568 1.56 19.99 15.28
N LYS A 569 1.14 19.25 16.32
CA LYS A 569 1.57 19.43 17.71
C LYS A 569 2.92 18.72 17.86
N ILE A 570 4.01 19.47 17.99
CA ILE A 570 5.39 18.97 18.02
C ILE A 570 5.95 19.24 19.43
N PRO A 571 6.22 18.21 20.24
CA PRO A 571 6.86 18.39 21.55
C PRO A 571 8.20 19.10 21.41
N PHE A 572 8.45 20.05 22.29
CA PHE A 572 9.61 20.94 22.24
C PHE A 572 10.10 21.27 23.65
N VAL A 573 11.34 21.74 23.79
CA VAL A 573 11.83 22.29 25.07
C VAL A 573 11.40 23.76 25.20
N GLY A 574 10.72 24.09 26.30
CA GLY A 574 10.34 25.47 26.63
C GLY A 574 11.48 26.24 27.30
N ASP A 575 11.31 27.55 27.48
CA ASP A 575 12.36 28.46 27.99
C ASP A 575 12.89 28.10 29.39
N ASN A 576 12.10 27.38 30.20
CA ASN A 576 12.52 26.87 31.51
C ASN A 576 13.37 25.58 31.42
N GLY A 577 13.55 25.03 30.22
CA GLY A 577 14.30 23.81 29.97
C GLY A 577 13.50 22.51 30.06
N GLU A 578 12.19 22.56 30.27
CA GLU A 578 11.31 21.38 30.36
C GLU A 578 10.69 21.02 29.00
N VAL A 579 10.36 19.74 28.79
CA VAL A 579 9.74 19.27 27.54
C VAL A 579 8.22 19.49 27.56
N VAL A 580 7.77 20.48 26.80
CA VAL A 580 6.36 20.86 26.64
C VAL A 580 5.69 19.97 25.60
N LYS A 581 4.51 19.44 25.92
CA LYS A 581 3.58 18.82 24.97
C LYS A 581 2.51 19.86 24.60
N PRO A 582 2.58 20.49 23.41
CA PRO A 582 1.73 21.64 23.10
C PRO A 582 0.26 21.23 22.86
N GLU A 583 -0.66 22.00 23.44
CA GLU A 583 -2.10 21.79 23.28
C GLU A 583 -2.63 22.16 21.90
N GLN A 584 -1.96 23.08 21.19
CA GLN A 584 -2.30 23.52 19.84
C GLN A 584 -1.13 23.27 18.87
N PRO A 585 -1.37 23.20 17.54
CA PRO A 585 -0.30 22.99 16.57
C PRO A 585 0.69 24.17 16.57
N ASN A 586 1.95 23.88 16.89
CA ASN A 586 3.03 24.86 17.06
C ASN A 586 4.06 24.83 15.92
N GLY A 587 4.08 23.78 15.10
CA GLY A 587 5.09 23.62 14.06
C GLY A 587 4.66 22.79 12.86
N VAL A 588 5.59 22.67 11.93
CA VAL A 588 5.48 22.01 10.63
C VAL A 588 6.40 20.78 10.60
N LYS A 589 5.84 19.66 10.15
CA LYS A 589 6.59 18.51 9.64
C LYS A 589 6.50 18.50 8.11
N LEU A 590 7.57 18.05 7.47
CA LEU A 590 7.65 17.88 6.03
C LEU A 590 7.74 16.39 5.70
N GLU A 591 6.86 15.93 4.80
CA GLU A 591 6.75 14.53 4.40
C GLU A 591 6.72 14.45 2.86
N GLN A 592 7.49 13.56 2.24
CA GLN A 592 7.33 13.18 0.82
C GLN A 592 6.32 12.03 0.72
N PHE A 593 5.56 11.92 -0.38
CA PHE A 593 4.61 10.81 -0.57
C PHE A 593 5.03 9.82 -1.66
N VAL A 594 4.89 8.53 -1.36
CA VAL A 594 5.31 7.41 -2.22
C VAL A 594 4.65 7.42 -3.60
N PHE A 595 3.50 8.07 -3.75
CA PHE A 595 2.73 8.18 -4.99
C PHE A 595 3.06 9.41 -5.84
N ASP A 596 3.87 10.36 -5.35
CA ASP A 596 4.23 11.57 -6.11
C ASP A 596 5.03 11.23 -7.39
N VAL A 597 5.68 10.07 -7.42
CA VAL A 597 6.43 9.58 -8.59
C VAL A 597 5.55 9.21 -9.79
N PHE A 598 4.23 9.06 -9.62
CA PHE A 598 3.35 8.61 -10.70
C PHE A 598 3.41 9.54 -11.93
N GLY A 599 3.73 10.82 -11.74
CA GLY A 599 3.93 11.79 -12.81
C GLY A 599 5.17 11.58 -13.69
N TYR A 600 6.05 10.63 -13.35
CA TYR A 600 7.17 10.18 -14.19
C TYR A 600 6.83 8.94 -15.02
N SER A 601 5.70 8.28 -14.77
CA SER A 601 5.32 7.05 -15.48
C SER A 601 4.99 7.33 -16.95
N SER A 602 5.47 6.44 -17.82
CA SER A 602 5.20 6.44 -19.26
C SER A 602 4.04 5.52 -19.63
N ASN A 603 3.69 4.55 -18.78
CA ASN A 603 2.61 3.58 -19.03
C ASN A 603 1.93 3.16 -17.70
N PHE A 604 1.15 4.08 -17.13
CA PHE A 604 0.50 3.90 -15.82
C PHE A 604 -0.81 3.12 -15.90
N TYR A 605 -1.10 2.28 -14.90
CA TYR A 605 -2.40 1.60 -14.77
C TYR A 605 -3.00 1.67 -13.36
N VAL A 606 -4.33 1.64 -13.29
CA VAL A 606 -5.09 1.39 -12.04
C VAL A 606 -5.67 -0.03 -12.05
N TRP A 607 -5.63 -0.68 -10.89
CA TRP A 607 -6.20 -2.02 -10.65
C TRP A 607 -7.18 -1.94 -9.48
N GLU A 608 -8.48 -1.81 -9.76
CA GLU A 608 -9.56 -1.64 -8.77
C GLU A 608 -9.94 -2.99 -8.15
N VAL A 609 -9.71 -3.16 -6.85
CA VAL A 609 -9.97 -4.40 -6.11
C VAL A 609 -11.13 -4.24 -5.13
N ARG A 610 -11.77 -5.37 -4.78
CA ARG A 610 -12.81 -5.40 -3.73
C ARG A 610 -12.17 -5.07 -2.38
N ARG A 611 -12.76 -4.11 -1.67
CA ARG A 611 -12.26 -3.63 -0.37
C ARG A 611 -12.29 -4.76 0.66
N GLU A 612 -13.36 -5.53 0.64
CA GLU A 612 -13.62 -6.73 1.42
C GLU A 612 -12.74 -7.95 1.07
N GLU A 613 -11.85 -7.83 0.06
CA GLU A 613 -10.87 -8.86 -0.33
C GLU A 613 -9.42 -8.43 -0.09
N GLU A 614 -9.14 -7.13 -0.16
CA GLU A 614 -7.76 -6.62 -0.24
C GLU A 614 -7.47 -5.39 0.63
N PHE A 615 -8.43 -4.78 1.34
CA PHE A 615 -8.18 -3.58 2.14
C PHE A 615 -8.96 -3.48 3.46
N SER A 616 -8.29 -3.82 4.56
CA SER A 616 -8.73 -3.49 5.93
C SER A 616 -7.51 -2.96 6.71
N PRO A 617 -7.39 -1.63 6.91
CA PRO A 617 -6.19 -1.01 7.47
C PRO A 617 -6.25 -0.82 8.99
N LEU A 618 -5.12 -1.03 9.66
CA LEU A 618 -4.94 -0.79 11.08
C LEU A 618 -4.39 0.63 11.31
N LYS A 619 -5.26 1.62 11.55
CA LYS A 619 -4.91 3.04 11.75
C LYS A 619 -5.13 3.55 13.19
N ASN A 620 -6.13 3.03 13.90
CA ASN A 620 -6.71 3.62 15.11
C ASN A 620 -6.78 2.65 16.30
N ALA A 621 -6.92 3.17 17.52
CA ALA A 621 -7.28 2.40 18.71
C ALA A 621 -8.75 1.93 18.69
N GLU A 622 -9.07 0.89 19.46
CA GLU A 622 -10.41 0.25 19.48
C GLU A 622 -11.58 1.19 19.77
N ILE A 623 -11.38 2.20 20.60
CA ILE A 623 -12.42 3.18 20.97
C ILE A 623 -12.99 3.96 19.76
N VAL A 624 -12.31 3.95 18.62
CA VAL A 624 -12.77 4.58 17.37
C VAL A 624 -13.74 3.68 16.59
N GLY A 625 -13.75 2.36 16.84
CA GLY A 625 -14.64 1.39 16.17
C GLY A 625 -14.44 1.22 14.65
N LYS A 626 -13.44 1.89 14.08
CA LYS A 626 -13.12 1.90 12.64
C LYS A 626 -11.60 1.88 12.44
N ASP A 627 -11.13 1.10 11.48
CA ASP A 627 -9.71 0.97 11.10
C ASP A 627 -8.84 0.58 12.32
N CYS A 628 -9.37 -0.31 13.17
CA CYS A 628 -8.76 -0.80 14.41
C CYS A 628 -8.58 -2.34 14.37
N MET A 629 -7.99 -2.94 15.40
CA MET A 629 -7.66 -4.36 15.45
C MET A 629 -8.91 -5.24 15.37
N SER A 630 -9.99 -4.90 16.07
CA SER A 630 -11.24 -5.67 15.97
C SER A 630 -11.81 -5.67 14.55
N THR A 631 -11.79 -4.54 13.84
CA THR A 631 -12.20 -4.48 12.42
C THR A 631 -11.27 -5.29 11.52
N CYS A 632 -9.95 -5.25 11.76
CA CYS A 632 -8.97 -6.04 11.02
C CYS A 632 -9.21 -7.56 11.21
N ARG A 633 -9.39 -8.04 12.45
CA ARG A 633 -9.74 -9.45 12.73
C ARG A 633 -11.05 -9.84 12.05
N ARG A 634 -12.10 -9.01 12.19
CA ARG A 634 -13.43 -9.25 11.61
C ARG A 634 -13.36 -9.41 10.09
N ASP A 635 -12.65 -8.52 9.39
CA ASP A 635 -12.64 -8.50 7.93
C ASP A 635 -11.73 -9.59 7.35
N LEU A 636 -10.61 -9.91 8.02
CA LEU A 636 -9.84 -11.13 7.74
C LEU A 636 -10.73 -12.38 7.90
N SER A 637 -11.46 -12.51 9.00
CA SER A 637 -12.33 -13.66 9.21
C SER A 637 -13.46 -13.78 8.19
N ARG A 638 -13.94 -12.65 7.63
CA ARG A 638 -14.97 -12.63 6.58
C ARG A 638 -14.41 -13.03 5.21
N GLU A 639 -13.17 -12.65 4.88
CA GLU A 639 -12.49 -13.11 3.67
C GLU A 639 -12.21 -14.62 3.74
N ASN A 640 -11.62 -15.08 4.85
CA ASN A 640 -11.31 -16.50 5.08
C ASN A 640 -12.56 -17.39 5.14
N ARG A 641 -13.68 -16.90 5.69
CA ARG A 641 -15.01 -17.53 5.60
C ARG A 641 -15.46 -17.67 4.14
N ARG A 642 -15.38 -16.60 3.36
CA ARG A 642 -15.81 -16.57 1.95
C ARG A 642 -15.03 -17.55 1.08
N TRP A 643 -13.74 -17.76 1.36
CA TRP A 643 -12.93 -18.75 0.64
C TRP A 643 -13.47 -20.18 0.80
N LEU A 644 -13.83 -20.56 2.04
CA LEU A 644 -14.42 -21.87 2.35
C LEU A 644 -15.84 -22.00 1.75
N GLU A 645 -16.67 -20.98 1.88
CA GLU A 645 -18.01 -20.95 1.27
C GLU A 645 -17.93 -21.06 -0.27
N CYS A 646 -16.94 -20.43 -0.90
CA CYS A 646 -16.71 -20.46 -2.36
C CYS A 646 -16.18 -21.81 -2.91
N VAL A 647 -15.59 -22.68 -2.08
CA VAL A 647 -15.29 -24.08 -2.44
C VAL A 647 -16.45 -25.05 -2.10
N GLY A 648 -17.55 -24.54 -1.55
CA GLY A 648 -18.75 -25.34 -1.27
C GLY A 648 -18.87 -25.86 0.18
N ALA A 649 -18.12 -25.30 1.14
CA ALA A 649 -18.32 -25.61 2.55
C ALA A 649 -19.54 -24.88 3.13
N THR A 650 -20.23 -25.51 4.08
CA THR A 650 -21.31 -24.90 4.88
C THR A 650 -20.75 -24.50 6.24
N ILE A 651 -20.78 -23.21 6.60
CA ILE A 651 -20.17 -22.72 7.85
C ILE A 651 -21.22 -22.24 8.85
N GLU A 652 -21.26 -22.90 10.01
CA GLU A 652 -22.28 -22.74 11.05
C GLU A 652 -21.76 -21.93 12.25
N GLY A 653 -22.57 -20.98 12.72
CA GLY A 653 -22.26 -20.06 13.81
C GLY A 653 -21.42 -18.85 13.39
N ASP A 654 -21.34 -17.86 14.30
CA ASP A 654 -20.68 -16.56 14.09
C ASP A 654 -19.23 -16.50 14.64
N GLY A 655 -18.65 -17.65 15.01
CA GLY A 655 -17.30 -17.73 15.55
C GLY A 655 -16.22 -17.37 14.53
N PHE A 656 -15.04 -17.05 15.05
CA PHE A 656 -13.88 -16.62 14.26
C PHE A 656 -13.42 -17.73 13.29
N VAL A 657 -13.18 -17.36 12.03
CA VAL A 657 -12.68 -18.24 10.96
C VAL A 657 -11.30 -17.74 10.54
N PHE A 658 -10.26 -18.55 10.70
CA PHE A 658 -8.91 -18.21 10.25
C PHE A 658 -8.26 -19.34 9.47
N ILE A 659 -7.55 -18.96 8.41
CA ILE A 659 -6.78 -19.82 7.52
C ILE A 659 -5.44 -19.12 7.38
N HIS A 660 -4.41 -19.67 8.00
CA HIS A 660 -3.07 -19.10 7.97
C HIS A 660 -2.51 -19.20 6.54
N PRO A 661 -1.71 -18.23 6.06
CA PRO A 661 -1.20 -18.26 4.68
C PRO A 661 -0.33 -19.48 4.32
N SER A 662 0.10 -20.30 5.28
CA SER A 662 0.68 -21.62 4.99
C SER A 662 -0.25 -22.49 4.15
N VAL A 663 -1.55 -22.50 4.49
CA VAL A 663 -2.61 -23.35 3.94
C VAL A 663 -3.16 -22.80 2.62
N SER A 664 -3.39 -21.48 2.56
CA SER A 664 -4.00 -20.81 1.39
C SER A 664 -3.58 -19.33 1.32
N TYR A 665 -3.18 -18.86 0.14
CA TYR A 665 -2.80 -17.46 -0.10
C TYR A 665 -4.00 -16.55 -0.33
N GLY A 666 -4.96 -17.02 -1.12
CA GLY A 666 -6.12 -16.26 -1.61
C GLY A 666 -7.40 -17.10 -1.80
N GLY A 667 -7.47 -18.28 -1.18
CA GLY A 667 -8.57 -19.23 -1.30
C GLY A 667 -8.23 -20.52 -2.06
N GLU A 668 -7.03 -20.61 -2.65
CA GLU A 668 -6.58 -21.80 -3.36
C GLU A 668 -6.18 -22.94 -2.41
N GLY A 669 -6.35 -24.18 -2.85
CA GLY A 669 -5.98 -25.38 -2.08
C GLY A 669 -6.98 -25.82 -1.00
N LEU A 670 -8.20 -25.27 -1.00
CA LEU A 670 -9.27 -25.60 -0.04
C LEU A 670 -10.28 -26.63 -0.56
N GLY A 671 -9.99 -27.32 -1.67
CA GLY A 671 -10.94 -28.22 -2.35
C GLY A 671 -11.50 -29.36 -1.48
N ASP A 672 -10.74 -29.82 -0.49
CA ASP A 672 -11.14 -30.87 0.46
C ASP A 672 -12.30 -30.46 1.39
N TYR A 673 -12.67 -29.16 1.42
CA TYR A 673 -13.81 -28.64 2.18
C TYR A 673 -15.13 -28.60 1.39
N ASN A 674 -15.15 -29.02 0.13
CA ASN A 674 -16.36 -29.06 -0.69
C ASN A 674 -17.43 -30.00 -0.10
N GLY A 675 -18.61 -29.47 0.23
CA GLY A 675 -19.70 -30.20 0.89
C GLY A 675 -19.49 -30.46 2.38
N VAL A 676 -18.41 -29.94 2.99
CA VAL A 676 -18.11 -30.13 4.41
C VAL A 676 -18.89 -29.11 5.26
N HIS A 677 -19.55 -29.59 6.31
CA HIS A 677 -20.13 -28.76 7.35
C HIS A 677 -19.08 -28.40 8.41
N ILE A 678 -18.94 -27.12 8.71
CA ILE A 678 -17.90 -26.55 9.59
C ILE A 678 -18.56 -25.71 10.68
N SER A 679 -18.54 -26.18 11.92
CA SER A 679 -18.90 -25.34 13.07
C SER A 679 -17.75 -24.40 13.43
N THR A 680 -18.08 -23.19 13.87
CA THR A 680 -17.11 -22.15 14.27
C THR A 680 -16.89 -22.10 15.80
N PRO A 681 -15.74 -21.59 16.29
CA PRO A 681 -14.59 -21.07 15.55
C PRO A 681 -13.73 -22.16 14.89
N ILE A 682 -12.96 -21.79 13.86
CA ILE A 682 -12.02 -22.68 13.17
C ILE A 682 -10.70 -21.97 12.84
N VAL A 683 -9.59 -22.70 13.01
CA VAL A 683 -8.22 -22.28 12.68
C VAL A 683 -7.55 -23.37 11.84
N LEU A 684 -7.15 -23.03 10.61
CA LEU A 684 -6.33 -23.88 9.73
C LEU A 684 -4.91 -23.30 9.66
N GLN A 685 -3.86 -24.10 9.85
CA GLN A 685 -2.47 -23.63 9.95
C GLN A 685 -1.39 -24.64 9.49
#